data_AF-A0AA39ZFD3-F1
#
_entry.id   AF-A0AA39ZFD3-F1
#
_cell.length_a   1.000
_cell.length_b   1.000
_cell.length_c   1.000
_cell.angle_alpha   90.00
_cell.angle_beta   90.00
_cell.angle_gamma   90.00
#
_symmetry.space_group_name_H-M   'P 1'
#
loop_
_entity.id
_entity.type
_entity.pdbx_description
1 polymer ?
#
loop_
_entity_poly.entity_id
_entity_poly.type
_entity_poly.pdbx_seq_one_letter_code
_entity_poly.pdbx_strand_id
1 'polypeptide(L)'
;MAASIVKATAVTMSVAGLGSNQLQVGDPFEQALEKFKRDLRPKHKLAFRTTTLPDLLAEIDRIQKEQHSSRRLQAVGRLKPALEALNQLGKVVETFTNTSEFVAFVWGPLKLLIQIASSFAEAFTELLSVYESLGEELPLVLQYEVIFSDDGNMKRVLAYLYKDVLEFHHRAMKYFQQPMWRQLFQATWKTYKSRFDDLISGIKRHRELIVSQANLLRIEASLDDRRNMDQHFSQIAGAVNQASLSIQSSLDERKIRDQQFKEMADAESNRKLRDLHGWLKATNVANDQHEFSRLRSEYPGTGSWILDNPKFKEWFETPCQLIPPVLWLNGIPGAGKTILASLVVDQAQQLSPLPVVLYFFCKQGDDERDNFNSIARSLLSQLLPYNRDILLPFYYDKYQGSTEAVLETRSIIEDLLKVSIQNFPQVYIILDGIDECPRKERDIISSWFRELVENLPQSNPTQVRCLFVSQEDGISRKNFAGVSVIKIRSQDNQRDIEQYSAKWANDIQKKFELSDNKRESIAKRIVDAAGGMFLLAKLISTNLLHQLDVDELEYELEPGRFPREINAAYSRIIVRIFDHVSESEQHGSRMLLSWLVCAKRSLKWHEIQGAKSIDLEIKSVDFRRLRFRVDSKDLCGSLVEIRSDGTVELVHLTAKLFLISEKHVNPARGDLQLASLCLSYLNFPIFTDDLEPKEQDSLIVDGSYAFMDYAIIYWVRHLEASSACLDREDTDTRDISDTLEDFIELHYTTPATRFPVSQGNATRLSCFGDLECHDRLQQAVISTRKQLTFYGEIDKAEIALDLVDIVEKVRAGFERLLIGAQNGDGIESKMEKHYGSNLFKCPRLSCKFFANGFATAEQRNQHLGKHQRPFRCTVEGCLSGTTGMTSEKELQKHMKETHVGHQSEDEFPDDYEVARSLQPPPSNTGASDVPELQEFTVPEVAPVQAQEQDEPASRDAANAKEQFQPRLVHIKQKQEHRCQFCDKVFTRKFNLDSHLVTHSEDRPWKCHACSKSFARESDLSRHSKGHDEGNSFGCQGCGKKFARRDTLANHHKSKLGKRCLSASASQRNIEQSSPSA
;
A
#
# COMPACT_ATOMS: atom_id res chain seq x y z
N MET A 1 -64.45 2.85 24.29
CA MET A 1 -65.30 3.94 23.77
C MET A 1 -64.75 4.28 22.39
N ALA A 2 -65.44 3.88 21.31
CA ALA A 2 -66.38 4.73 20.55
C ALA A 2 -65.66 5.89 19.82
N ALA A 3 -65.73 6.08 18.49
CA ALA A 3 -66.41 5.35 17.40
C ALA A 3 -65.57 5.51 16.09
N SER A 4 -65.47 4.52 15.19
CA SER A 4 -66.28 4.33 13.95
C SER A 4 -66.14 5.51 12.94
N ILE A 5 -66.00 5.36 11.61
CA ILE A 5 -66.72 4.55 10.58
C ILE A 5 -65.74 4.42 9.35
N VAL A 6 -65.36 3.25 8.79
CA VAL A 6 -66.09 2.26 7.95
C VAL A 6 -66.36 2.74 6.50
N LYS A 7 -65.69 2.20 5.46
CA LYS A 7 -66.04 1.02 4.60
C LYS A 7 -64.84 0.77 3.66
N ALA A 8 -64.33 -0.41 3.31
CA ALA A 8 -64.87 -1.76 3.05
C ALA A 8 -65.83 -1.83 1.84
N THR A 9 -65.47 -2.57 0.78
CA THR A 9 -66.02 -3.91 0.46
C THR A 9 -65.27 -4.51 -0.74
N ALA A 10 -64.97 -5.81 -0.70
CA ALA A 10 -64.59 -6.62 -1.87
C ALA A 10 -65.60 -7.76 -2.03
N VAL A 11 -65.98 -8.10 -3.28
CA VAL A 11 -66.76 -9.32 -3.62
C VAL A 11 -66.21 -9.90 -4.93
N THR A 12 -66.26 -11.24 -5.04
CA THR A 12 -65.52 -12.09 -5.98
C THR A 12 -66.41 -12.79 -7.03
N MET A 13 -65.77 -13.55 -7.95
CA MET A 13 -66.36 -14.49 -8.95
C MET A 13 -66.96 -13.78 -10.21
N SER A 14 -66.91 -14.25 -11.47
CA SER A 14 -66.36 -15.44 -12.18
C SER A 14 -66.30 -15.11 -13.72
N VAL A 15 -65.72 -15.83 -14.71
CA VAL A 15 -64.84 -17.01 -14.80
C VAL A 15 -64.19 -17.08 -16.22
N ALA A 16 -63.06 -17.81 -16.37
CA ALA A 16 -62.41 -18.34 -17.61
C ALA A 16 -62.22 -17.47 -18.89
N GLY A 17 -60.96 -17.38 -19.35
CA GLY A 17 -60.57 -17.00 -20.71
C GLY A 17 -59.06 -17.21 -20.94
N LEU A 18 -58.68 -18.10 -21.86
CA LEU A 18 -57.28 -18.42 -22.17
C LEU A 18 -56.60 -17.25 -22.92
N GLY A 19 -55.45 -16.78 -22.44
CA GLY A 19 -54.70 -15.70 -23.09
C GLY A 19 -53.37 -15.36 -22.41
N SER A 20 -52.29 -16.02 -22.83
CA SER A 20 -50.87 -15.65 -22.71
C SER A 20 -50.46 -14.51 -21.74
N ASN A 21 -49.66 -14.86 -20.72
CA ASN A 21 -48.87 -13.91 -19.94
C ASN A 21 -47.95 -13.06 -20.85
N GLN A 22 -48.26 -11.78 -21.02
CA GLN A 22 -47.28 -10.75 -21.37
C GLN A 22 -47.16 -9.78 -20.20
N LEU A 23 -46.01 -9.82 -19.52
CA LEU A 23 -45.61 -8.78 -18.58
C LEU A 23 -45.47 -7.45 -19.33
N GLN A 24 -46.12 -6.39 -18.86
CA GLN A 24 -46.01 -5.05 -19.45
C GLN A 24 -44.55 -4.57 -19.39
N VAL A 25 -43.90 -4.47 -20.54
CA VAL A 25 -42.60 -3.81 -20.68
C VAL A 25 -42.86 -2.32 -20.82
N GLY A 26 -42.55 -1.54 -19.78
CA GLY A 26 -42.68 -0.07 -19.81
C GLY A 26 -41.75 0.58 -20.84
N ASP A 27 -42.00 1.85 -21.18
CA ASP A 27 -41.25 2.56 -22.22
C ASP A 27 -39.73 2.61 -21.92
N PRO A 28 -38.84 2.21 -22.86
CA PRO A 28 -37.40 2.19 -22.63
C PRO A 28 -36.77 3.54 -22.22
N PHE A 29 -37.34 4.69 -22.62
CA PHE A 29 -36.87 6.00 -22.16
C PHE A 29 -37.17 6.20 -20.68
N GLU A 30 -38.43 5.94 -20.28
CA GLU A 30 -38.88 6.06 -18.89
C GLU A 30 -38.10 5.14 -17.95
N GLN A 31 -37.82 3.89 -18.37
CA GLN A 31 -36.95 2.98 -17.62
C GLN A 31 -35.54 3.53 -17.40
N ALA A 32 -34.94 4.14 -18.43
CA ALA A 32 -33.60 4.73 -18.35
C ALA A 32 -33.58 5.95 -17.41
N LEU A 33 -34.61 6.80 -17.51
CA LEU A 33 -34.75 8.00 -16.69
C LEU A 33 -35.00 7.67 -15.22
N GLU A 34 -35.89 6.72 -14.91
CA GLU A 34 -36.15 6.31 -13.52
C GLU A 34 -34.96 5.57 -12.88
N LYS A 35 -34.17 4.82 -13.66
CA LYS A 35 -32.87 4.31 -13.19
C LYS A 35 -31.94 5.47 -12.81
N PHE A 36 -31.78 6.47 -13.68
CA PHE A 36 -30.91 7.63 -13.41
C PHE A 36 -31.39 8.44 -12.21
N LYS A 37 -32.70 8.72 -12.13
CA LYS A 37 -33.34 9.40 -11.00
C LYS A 37 -33.06 8.67 -9.69
N ARG A 38 -33.13 7.34 -9.62
CA ARG A 38 -32.92 6.57 -8.37
C ARG A 38 -31.67 7.00 -7.60
N ASP A 39 -30.56 7.18 -8.31
CA ASP A 39 -29.23 7.46 -7.73
C ASP A 39 -28.97 8.95 -7.44
N LEU A 40 -29.91 9.84 -7.78
CA LEU A 40 -29.79 11.27 -7.52
C LEU A 40 -30.21 11.66 -6.10
N ARG A 41 -29.40 12.52 -5.46
CA ARG A 41 -29.76 13.21 -4.21
C ARG A 41 -31.08 14.00 -4.40
N PRO A 42 -31.97 14.09 -3.40
CA PRO A 42 -33.27 14.78 -3.52
C PRO A 42 -33.17 16.21 -4.08
N LYS A 43 -32.18 16.98 -3.63
CA LYS A 43 -31.93 18.34 -4.14
C LYS A 43 -31.59 18.40 -5.65
N HIS A 44 -30.91 17.39 -6.19
CA HIS A 44 -30.57 17.32 -7.61
C HIS A 44 -31.79 16.90 -8.45
N LYS A 45 -32.61 15.95 -7.94
CA LYS A 45 -33.89 15.58 -8.58
C LYS A 45 -34.78 16.79 -8.83
N LEU A 46 -34.91 17.67 -7.82
CA LEU A 46 -35.71 18.88 -7.94
C LEU A 46 -35.08 19.92 -8.88
N ALA A 47 -33.78 20.19 -8.75
CA ALA A 47 -33.09 21.17 -9.57
C ALA A 47 -33.03 20.81 -11.07
N PHE A 48 -32.86 19.52 -11.40
CA PHE A 48 -32.73 19.08 -12.79
C PHE A 48 -34.05 19.12 -13.54
N ARG A 49 -35.18 18.84 -12.87
CA ARG A 49 -36.53 18.82 -13.47
C ARG A 49 -36.94 20.07 -14.23
N THR A 50 -36.36 21.23 -13.89
CA THR A 50 -36.69 22.52 -14.50
C THR A 50 -35.51 23.14 -15.24
N THR A 51 -34.39 22.41 -15.45
CA THR A 51 -33.22 22.99 -16.13
C THR A 51 -33.40 22.98 -17.64
N THR A 52 -33.33 24.15 -18.27
CA THR A 52 -33.43 24.32 -19.73
C THR A 52 -32.06 24.57 -20.39
N LEU A 53 -31.99 24.49 -21.72
CA LEU A 53 -30.78 24.87 -22.47
C LEU A 53 -30.39 26.35 -22.26
N PRO A 54 -31.32 27.33 -22.28
CA PRO A 54 -31.03 28.70 -21.85
C PRO A 54 -30.38 28.80 -20.46
N ASP A 55 -30.85 28.04 -19.46
CA ASP A 55 -30.27 28.04 -18.11
C ASP A 55 -28.83 27.54 -18.08
N LEU A 56 -28.48 26.62 -18.97
CA LEU A 56 -27.12 26.11 -19.15
C LEU A 56 -26.24 27.13 -19.89
N LEU A 57 -26.75 27.75 -20.96
CA LEU A 57 -26.00 28.76 -21.73
C LEU A 57 -25.71 30.01 -20.88
N ALA A 58 -26.66 30.46 -20.06
CA ALA A 58 -26.46 31.55 -19.11
C ALA A 58 -25.39 31.23 -18.05
N GLU A 59 -25.35 29.98 -17.56
CA GLU A 59 -24.32 29.52 -16.63
C GLU A 59 -22.94 29.47 -17.30
N ILE A 60 -22.88 29.01 -18.55
CA ILE A 60 -21.65 28.96 -19.35
C ILE A 60 -21.10 30.38 -19.57
N ASP A 61 -21.94 31.34 -19.96
CA ASP A 61 -21.56 32.76 -20.12
C ASP A 61 -21.07 33.38 -18.79
N ARG A 62 -21.76 33.08 -17.66
CA ARG A 62 -21.32 33.48 -16.32
C ARG A 62 -19.89 32.99 -16.02
N ILE A 63 -19.62 31.71 -16.29
CA ILE A 63 -18.32 31.08 -16.06
C ILE A 63 -17.26 31.66 -17.02
N GLN A 64 -17.59 31.93 -18.28
CA GLN A 64 -16.67 32.57 -19.22
C GLN A 64 -16.28 33.98 -18.78
N LYS A 65 -17.23 34.78 -18.27
CA LYS A 65 -16.98 36.12 -17.72
C LYS A 65 -16.11 36.06 -16.46
N GLU A 66 -16.35 35.11 -15.57
CA GLU A 66 -15.54 34.86 -14.36
C GLU A 66 -14.10 34.42 -14.71
N GLN A 67 -13.95 33.55 -15.72
CA GLN A 67 -12.64 33.15 -16.24
C GLN A 67 -11.90 34.32 -16.93
N HIS A 68 -12.62 35.16 -17.68
CA HIS A 68 -12.04 36.37 -18.29
C HIS A 68 -11.48 37.33 -17.24
N SER A 69 -12.28 37.68 -16.22
CA SER A 69 -11.87 38.61 -15.16
C SER A 69 -10.70 38.07 -14.33
N SER A 70 -10.60 36.75 -14.17
CA SER A 70 -9.50 36.07 -13.47
C SER A 70 -8.33 35.65 -14.37
N ARG A 71 -8.29 36.08 -15.65
CA ARG A 71 -7.26 35.74 -16.65
C ARG A 71 -7.01 34.23 -16.84
N ARG A 72 -8.07 33.42 -16.72
CA ARG A 72 -8.04 31.96 -16.91
C ARG A 72 -8.41 31.58 -18.37
N LEU A 73 -7.90 30.44 -18.82
CA LEU A 73 -8.15 29.89 -20.16
C LEU A 73 -9.63 29.62 -20.42
N GLN A 74 -10.17 30.22 -21.49
CA GLN A 74 -11.56 30.04 -21.93
C GLN A 74 -11.70 28.88 -22.94
N ALA A 75 -11.65 27.64 -22.46
CA ALA A 75 -11.74 26.44 -23.31
C ALA A 75 -13.18 26.02 -23.68
N VAL A 76 -14.19 26.82 -23.32
CA VAL A 76 -15.63 26.48 -23.39
C VAL A 76 -16.13 26.14 -24.81
N GLY A 77 -15.51 26.69 -25.87
CA GLY A 77 -15.91 26.42 -27.26
C GLY A 77 -15.91 24.93 -27.63
N ARG A 78 -15.16 24.11 -26.90
CA ARG A 78 -15.09 22.64 -27.01
C ARG A 78 -16.40 21.92 -26.68
N LEU A 79 -17.33 22.57 -25.97
CA LEU A 79 -18.68 22.03 -25.74
C LEU A 79 -19.59 22.12 -26.96
N LYS A 80 -19.25 22.92 -27.99
CA LYS A 80 -20.15 23.18 -29.12
C LYS A 80 -20.69 21.91 -29.80
N PRO A 81 -19.88 20.88 -30.13
CA PRO A 81 -20.39 19.65 -30.73
C PRO A 81 -21.38 18.91 -29.80
N ALA A 82 -21.07 18.84 -28.51
CA ALA A 82 -21.92 18.19 -27.53
C ALA A 82 -23.25 18.91 -27.31
N LEU A 83 -23.23 20.24 -27.18
CA LEU A 83 -24.45 21.05 -27.03
C LEU A 83 -25.36 20.92 -28.26
N GLU A 84 -24.79 20.90 -29.47
CA GLU A 84 -25.56 20.73 -30.71
C GLU A 84 -26.19 19.34 -30.80
N ALA A 85 -25.40 18.27 -30.59
CA ALA A 85 -25.89 16.90 -30.68
C ALA A 85 -26.90 16.55 -29.56
N LEU A 86 -26.64 16.96 -28.31
CA LEU A 86 -27.57 16.76 -27.19
C LEU A 86 -28.87 17.55 -27.36
N ASN A 87 -28.84 18.73 -28.00
CA ASN A 87 -30.04 19.51 -28.29
C ASN A 87 -30.90 18.86 -29.38
N GLN A 88 -30.29 18.30 -30.42
CA GLN A 88 -31.03 17.49 -31.40
C GLN A 88 -31.60 16.22 -30.78
N LEU A 89 -30.82 15.51 -29.95
CA LEU A 89 -31.28 14.33 -29.23
C LEU A 89 -32.47 14.66 -28.32
N GLY A 90 -32.36 15.74 -27.52
CA GLY A 90 -33.43 16.19 -26.64
C GLY A 90 -34.75 16.44 -27.39
N LYS A 91 -34.70 17.19 -28.50
CA LYS A 91 -35.89 17.49 -29.32
C LYS A 91 -36.56 16.23 -29.85
N VAL A 92 -35.80 15.31 -30.46
CA VAL A 92 -36.38 14.09 -31.03
C VAL A 92 -36.95 13.18 -29.93
N VAL A 93 -36.29 13.09 -28.76
CA VAL A 93 -36.84 12.36 -27.60
C VAL A 93 -38.12 13.02 -27.08
N GLU A 94 -38.19 14.34 -27.03
CA GLU A 94 -39.39 15.10 -26.62
C GLU A 94 -40.57 14.84 -27.57
N THR A 95 -40.36 14.79 -28.90
CA THR A 95 -41.38 14.39 -29.89
C THR A 95 -41.97 13.01 -29.59
N PHE A 96 -41.15 12.04 -29.18
CA PHE A 96 -41.60 10.66 -28.94
C PHE A 96 -42.15 10.37 -27.54
N THR A 97 -41.88 11.24 -26.56
CA THR A 97 -42.26 11.08 -25.14
C THR A 97 -43.30 12.10 -24.67
N ASN A 98 -43.62 13.11 -25.50
CA ASN A 98 -44.55 14.21 -25.19
C ASN A 98 -44.28 14.93 -23.85
N THR A 99 -43.03 14.90 -23.35
CA THR A 99 -42.67 15.42 -22.03
C THR A 99 -41.27 16.02 -22.01
N SER A 100 -41.18 17.27 -21.56
CA SER A 100 -39.93 18.02 -21.46
C SER A 100 -39.01 17.57 -20.30
N GLU A 101 -39.50 16.72 -19.38
CA GLU A 101 -38.72 16.19 -18.25
C GLU A 101 -37.45 15.45 -18.74
N PHE A 102 -37.56 14.65 -19.81
CA PHE A 102 -36.43 13.90 -20.37
C PHE A 102 -35.27 14.80 -20.80
N VAL A 103 -35.58 15.95 -21.39
CA VAL A 103 -34.62 16.96 -21.85
C VAL A 103 -33.97 17.67 -20.66
N ALA A 104 -34.76 17.98 -19.62
CA ALA A 104 -34.27 18.65 -18.42
C ALA A 104 -33.21 17.82 -17.65
N PHE A 105 -33.36 16.50 -17.63
CA PHE A 105 -32.36 15.57 -17.06
C PHE A 105 -31.10 15.38 -17.92
N VAL A 106 -31.04 15.88 -19.16
CA VAL A 106 -29.78 16.02 -19.92
C VAL A 106 -29.05 17.30 -19.48
N TRP A 107 -29.75 18.43 -19.42
CA TRP A 107 -29.14 19.74 -19.12
C TRP A 107 -28.74 19.93 -17.66
N GLY A 108 -29.56 19.47 -16.72
CA GLY A 108 -29.32 19.60 -15.27
C GLY A 108 -27.94 19.08 -14.81
N PRO A 109 -27.59 17.81 -15.12
CA PRO A 109 -26.28 17.27 -14.76
C PRO A 109 -25.11 17.97 -15.46
N LEU A 110 -25.26 18.34 -16.73
CA LEU A 110 -24.23 19.06 -17.49
C LEU A 110 -23.93 20.43 -16.86
N LYS A 111 -24.98 21.19 -16.53
CA LYS A 111 -24.88 22.45 -15.80
C LYS A 111 -24.15 22.28 -14.47
N LEU A 112 -24.55 21.29 -13.66
CA LEU A 112 -23.93 21.04 -12.36
C LEU A 112 -22.45 20.62 -12.48
N LEU A 113 -22.10 19.80 -13.47
CA LEU A 113 -20.72 19.35 -13.67
C LEU A 113 -19.80 20.51 -14.09
N ILE A 114 -20.25 21.36 -15.02
CA ILE A 114 -19.54 22.57 -15.45
C ILE A 114 -19.41 23.56 -14.27
N GLN A 115 -20.45 23.74 -13.46
CA GLN A 115 -20.41 24.55 -12.24
C GLN A 115 -19.37 24.04 -11.24
N ILE A 116 -19.33 22.74 -10.95
CA ILE A 116 -18.35 22.15 -10.02
C ILE A 116 -16.93 22.29 -10.57
N ALA A 117 -16.71 21.86 -11.82
CA ALA A 117 -15.37 21.79 -12.39
C ALA A 117 -14.76 23.16 -12.69
N SER A 118 -15.56 24.19 -12.99
CA SER A 118 -15.05 25.55 -13.31
C SER A 118 -14.19 26.17 -12.20
N SER A 119 -14.37 25.71 -10.97
CA SER A 119 -13.57 26.09 -9.81
C SER A 119 -12.13 25.57 -9.83
N PHE A 120 -11.77 24.61 -10.70
CA PHE A 120 -10.45 24.00 -10.81
C PHE A 120 -10.04 23.80 -12.28
N ALA A 121 -9.11 24.63 -12.78
CA ALA A 121 -8.87 24.80 -14.21
C ALA A 121 -8.45 23.52 -14.98
N GLU A 122 -7.68 22.64 -14.34
CA GLU A 122 -7.25 21.35 -14.89
C GLU A 122 -8.45 20.44 -15.12
N ALA A 123 -9.29 20.27 -14.09
CA ALA A 123 -10.52 19.48 -14.19
C ALA A 123 -11.55 20.07 -15.14
N PHE A 124 -11.66 21.39 -15.21
CA PHE A 124 -12.52 22.04 -16.20
C PHE A 124 -12.09 21.67 -17.61
N THR A 125 -10.79 21.85 -17.93
CA THR A 125 -10.22 21.54 -19.25
C THR A 125 -10.38 20.06 -19.61
N GLU A 126 -10.21 19.17 -18.64
CA GLU A 126 -10.36 17.74 -18.83
C GLU A 126 -11.82 17.29 -18.97
N LEU A 127 -12.75 17.82 -18.17
CA LEU A 127 -14.19 17.55 -18.29
C LEU A 127 -14.71 18.00 -19.67
N LEU A 128 -14.31 19.20 -20.12
CA LEU A 128 -14.63 19.70 -21.46
C LEU A 128 -14.09 18.75 -22.55
N SER A 129 -12.93 18.11 -22.32
CA SER A 129 -12.34 17.11 -23.22
C SER A 129 -13.21 15.87 -23.37
N VAL A 130 -13.77 15.35 -22.28
CA VAL A 130 -14.65 14.18 -22.34
C VAL A 130 -15.98 14.52 -23.02
N TYR A 131 -16.54 15.71 -22.75
CA TYR A 131 -17.74 16.18 -23.46
C TYR A 131 -17.50 16.46 -24.95
N GLU A 132 -16.34 16.99 -25.33
CA GLU A 132 -15.95 17.18 -26.73
C GLU A 132 -15.99 15.85 -27.49
N SER A 133 -15.32 14.80 -26.98
CA SER A 133 -15.34 13.46 -27.58
C SER A 133 -16.74 12.81 -27.58
N LEU A 134 -17.56 13.05 -26.55
CA LEU A 134 -18.98 12.64 -26.55
C LEU A 134 -19.74 13.30 -27.70
N GLY A 135 -19.56 14.61 -27.91
CA GLY A 135 -20.22 15.38 -28.96
C GLY A 135 -19.76 15.02 -30.37
N GLU A 136 -18.50 14.67 -30.56
CA GLU A 136 -17.96 14.21 -31.85
C GLU A 136 -18.54 12.86 -32.30
N GLU A 137 -18.86 11.98 -31.36
CA GLU A 137 -19.39 10.64 -31.64
C GLU A 137 -20.93 10.52 -31.56
N LEU A 138 -21.63 11.47 -30.94
CA LEU A 138 -23.09 11.54 -30.98
C LEU A 138 -23.60 11.86 -32.41
N PRO A 139 -24.66 11.19 -32.88
CA PRO A 139 -25.29 11.52 -34.16
C PRO A 139 -26.14 12.80 -34.06
N LEU A 140 -26.13 13.62 -35.11
CA LEU A 140 -27.12 14.68 -35.32
C LEU A 140 -28.45 14.04 -35.74
N VAL A 141 -29.25 13.63 -34.75
CA VAL A 141 -30.43 12.76 -34.96
C VAL A 141 -31.64 13.43 -35.62
N LEU A 142 -31.71 14.77 -35.65
CA LEU A 142 -32.89 15.48 -36.16
C LEU A 142 -33.17 15.18 -37.64
N GLN A 143 -32.11 14.98 -38.43
CA GLN A 143 -32.22 14.61 -39.85
C GLN A 143 -32.75 13.17 -40.10
N TYR A 144 -32.96 12.39 -39.03
CA TYR A 144 -33.41 11.00 -39.06
C TYR A 144 -34.75 10.78 -38.32
N GLU A 145 -35.46 11.85 -37.94
CA GLU A 145 -36.71 11.80 -37.15
C GLU A 145 -37.79 10.87 -37.74
N VAL A 146 -37.92 10.86 -39.07
CA VAL A 146 -38.84 9.98 -39.82
C VAL A 146 -38.55 8.50 -39.54
N ILE A 147 -37.27 8.10 -39.54
CA ILE A 147 -36.83 6.70 -39.36
C ILE A 147 -37.25 6.15 -37.99
N PHE A 148 -37.22 6.99 -36.95
CA PHE A 148 -37.64 6.64 -35.60
C PHE A 148 -39.16 6.57 -35.44
N SER A 149 -39.91 7.16 -36.37
CA SER A 149 -41.39 7.12 -36.41
C SER A 149 -41.89 5.83 -37.09
N ASP A 150 -41.19 5.39 -38.14
CA ASP A 150 -41.61 4.26 -38.97
C ASP A 150 -41.06 2.89 -38.47
N ASP A 151 -39.91 2.86 -37.77
CA ASP A 151 -39.31 1.62 -37.24
C ASP A 151 -39.18 1.62 -35.71
N GLY A 152 -39.95 0.73 -35.06
CA GLY A 152 -39.92 0.52 -33.61
C GLY A 152 -38.59 0.00 -33.06
N ASN A 153 -37.75 -0.66 -33.86
CA ASN A 153 -36.38 -1.02 -33.46
C ASN A 153 -35.48 0.21 -33.45
N MET A 154 -35.63 1.11 -34.42
CA MET A 154 -34.89 2.38 -34.43
C MET A 154 -35.30 3.29 -33.26
N LYS A 155 -36.59 3.32 -32.88
CA LYS A 155 -37.04 3.97 -31.63
C LYS A 155 -36.34 3.38 -30.39
N ARG A 156 -36.08 2.06 -30.35
CA ARG A 156 -35.30 1.42 -29.26
C ARG A 156 -33.82 1.80 -29.30
N VAL A 157 -33.20 1.94 -30.49
CA VAL A 157 -31.82 2.44 -30.63
C VAL A 157 -31.70 3.88 -30.10
N LEU A 158 -32.69 4.74 -30.38
CA LEU A 158 -32.77 6.10 -29.83
C LEU A 158 -32.87 6.09 -28.28
N ALA A 159 -33.63 5.15 -27.70
CA ALA A 159 -33.70 4.98 -26.24
C ALA A 159 -32.38 4.50 -25.62
N TYR A 160 -31.64 3.60 -26.29
CA TYR A 160 -30.29 3.23 -25.84
C TYR A 160 -29.31 4.40 -25.93
N LEU A 161 -29.39 5.23 -26.98
CA LEU A 161 -28.57 6.44 -27.10
C LEU A 161 -28.83 7.44 -25.96
N TYR A 162 -30.10 7.67 -25.61
CA TYR A 162 -30.49 8.49 -24.45
C TYR A 162 -29.98 7.90 -23.12
N LYS A 163 -30.10 6.58 -22.94
CA LYS A 163 -29.59 5.85 -21.77
C LYS A 163 -28.06 5.98 -21.62
N ASP A 164 -27.30 5.90 -22.72
CA ASP A 164 -25.84 6.04 -22.70
C ASP A 164 -25.41 7.45 -22.27
N VAL A 165 -26.15 8.49 -22.68
CA VAL A 165 -25.95 9.87 -22.22
C VAL A 165 -26.23 10.01 -20.71
N LEU A 166 -27.33 9.46 -20.19
CA LEU A 166 -27.60 9.51 -18.74
C LEU A 166 -26.54 8.75 -17.93
N GLU A 167 -26.06 7.61 -18.41
CA GLU A 167 -24.98 6.84 -17.79
C GLU A 167 -23.63 7.60 -17.82
N PHE A 168 -23.32 8.31 -18.90
CA PHE A 168 -22.16 9.23 -18.96
C PHE A 168 -22.26 10.31 -17.88
N HIS A 169 -23.41 11.00 -17.80
CA HIS A 169 -23.66 12.06 -16.84
C HIS A 169 -23.56 11.51 -15.39
N HIS A 170 -24.10 10.31 -15.14
CA HIS A 170 -23.96 9.60 -13.85
C HIS A 170 -22.49 9.37 -13.47
N ARG A 171 -21.67 8.80 -14.37
CA ARG A 171 -20.26 8.50 -14.09
C ARG A 171 -19.44 9.75 -13.80
N ALA A 172 -19.69 10.85 -14.52
CA ALA A 172 -19.05 12.12 -14.25
C ALA A 172 -19.50 12.72 -12.90
N MET A 173 -20.80 12.68 -12.58
CA MET A 173 -21.33 13.15 -11.29
C MET A 173 -20.76 12.35 -10.11
N LYS A 174 -20.69 11.02 -10.21
CA LYS A 174 -20.13 10.14 -9.17
C LYS A 174 -18.69 10.51 -8.80
N TYR A 175 -17.92 11.00 -9.77
CA TYR A 175 -16.57 11.49 -9.55
C TYR A 175 -16.55 12.88 -8.91
N PHE A 176 -17.10 13.89 -9.58
CA PHE A 176 -17.01 15.30 -9.18
C PHE A 176 -17.80 15.67 -7.92
N GLN A 177 -18.66 14.79 -7.41
CA GLN A 177 -19.44 15.04 -6.20
C GLN A 177 -18.87 14.44 -4.90
N GLN A 178 -17.66 13.87 -4.95
CA GLN A 178 -16.95 13.40 -3.76
C GLN A 178 -16.40 14.57 -2.94
N PRO A 179 -16.35 14.48 -1.60
CA PRO A 179 -15.85 15.57 -0.76
C PRO A 179 -14.45 16.07 -1.15
N MET A 180 -13.53 15.14 -1.45
CA MET A 180 -12.11 15.43 -1.68
C MET A 180 -11.69 15.33 -3.16
N TRP A 181 -12.63 15.49 -4.10
CA TRP A 181 -12.39 15.26 -5.54
C TRP A 181 -11.22 16.10 -6.11
N ARG A 182 -10.96 17.29 -5.57
CA ARG A 182 -9.87 18.18 -6.02
C ARG A 182 -8.50 17.61 -5.64
N GLN A 183 -8.33 17.17 -4.39
CA GLN A 183 -7.11 16.56 -3.89
C GLN A 183 -6.83 15.22 -4.58
N LEU A 184 -7.89 14.48 -4.92
CA LEU A 184 -7.82 13.22 -5.65
C LEU A 184 -7.59 13.41 -7.17
N PHE A 185 -7.77 14.63 -7.71
CA PHE A 185 -7.91 14.83 -9.15
C PHE A 185 -6.69 14.35 -9.95
N GLN A 186 -5.50 14.83 -9.57
CA GLN A 186 -4.27 14.60 -10.34
C GLN A 186 -3.89 13.11 -10.41
N ALA A 187 -4.01 12.40 -9.29
CA ALA A 187 -3.71 10.97 -9.20
C ALA A 187 -4.79 10.07 -9.84
N THR A 188 -6.07 10.40 -9.68
CA THR A 188 -7.17 9.47 -10.00
C THR A 188 -7.83 9.73 -11.36
N TRP A 189 -7.91 10.98 -11.84
CA TRP A 189 -8.68 11.32 -13.04
C TRP A 189 -8.18 10.62 -14.30
N LYS A 190 -6.85 10.55 -14.52
CA LYS A 190 -6.26 9.88 -15.70
C LYS A 190 -6.69 8.41 -15.80
N THR A 191 -6.79 7.73 -14.67
CA THR A 191 -7.27 6.33 -14.59
C THR A 191 -8.79 6.24 -14.69
N TYR A 192 -9.52 7.21 -14.12
CA TYR A 192 -10.98 7.24 -14.16
C TYR A 192 -11.52 7.58 -15.56
N LYS A 193 -10.81 8.40 -16.33
CA LYS A 193 -11.21 8.90 -17.66
C LYS A 193 -11.44 7.77 -18.68
N SER A 194 -10.69 6.67 -18.60
CA SER A 194 -10.91 5.53 -19.50
C SER A 194 -12.28 4.86 -19.33
N ARG A 195 -12.96 5.06 -18.19
CA ARG A 195 -14.34 4.59 -17.97
C ARG A 195 -15.39 5.28 -18.85
N PHE A 196 -15.00 6.31 -19.62
CA PHE A 196 -15.85 6.92 -20.63
C PHE A 196 -15.63 6.32 -22.04
N ASP A 197 -14.50 5.65 -22.30
CA ASP A 197 -14.15 5.13 -23.62
C ASP A 197 -15.15 4.06 -24.11
N ASP A 198 -15.62 3.19 -23.21
CA ASP A 198 -16.64 2.17 -23.50
C ASP A 198 -18.01 2.78 -23.87
N LEU A 199 -18.39 3.88 -23.20
CA LEU A 199 -19.65 4.58 -23.44
C LEU A 199 -19.60 5.32 -24.78
N ILE A 200 -18.51 6.04 -25.04
CA ILE A 200 -18.28 6.73 -26.32
C ILE A 200 -18.28 5.70 -27.48
N SER A 201 -17.66 4.53 -27.26
CA SER A 201 -17.68 3.42 -28.22
C SER A 201 -19.06 2.74 -28.36
N GLY A 202 -19.93 2.80 -27.35
CA GLY A 202 -21.34 2.42 -27.44
C GLY A 202 -22.13 3.39 -28.32
N ILE A 203 -22.04 4.67 -28.01
CA ILE A 203 -22.69 5.78 -28.72
C ILE A 203 -22.32 5.78 -30.22
N LYS A 204 -21.04 5.58 -30.52
CA LYS A 204 -20.54 5.45 -31.90
C LYS A 204 -21.24 4.33 -32.69
N ARG A 205 -21.41 3.15 -32.09
CA ARG A 205 -22.10 2.02 -32.74
C ARG A 205 -23.58 2.32 -32.97
N HIS A 206 -24.25 2.96 -32.01
CA HIS A 206 -25.63 3.42 -32.19
C HIS A 206 -25.74 4.45 -33.34
N ARG A 207 -24.77 5.37 -33.46
CA ARG A 207 -24.65 6.28 -34.62
C ARG A 207 -24.46 5.54 -35.94
N GLU A 208 -23.56 4.57 -36.01
CA GLU A 208 -23.29 3.80 -37.23
C GLU A 208 -24.55 3.06 -37.72
N LEU A 209 -25.34 2.48 -36.81
CA LEU A 209 -26.64 1.87 -37.11
C LEU A 209 -27.70 2.86 -37.61
N ILE A 210 -27.81 4.04 -36.99
CA ILE A 210 -28.74 5.10 -37.44
C ILE A 210 -28.37 5.57 -38.86
N VAL A 211 -27.08 5.76 -39.13
CA VAL A 211 -26.59 6.21 -40.44
C VAL A 211 -26.74 5.13 -41.52
N SER A 212 -26.51 3.85 -41.22
CA SER A 212 -26.70 2.77 -42.20
C SER A 212 -28.17 2.60 -42.59
N GLN A 213 -29.09 2.62 -41.63
CA GLN A 213 -30.53 2.51 -41.90
C GLN A 213 -31.05 3.72 -42.70
N ALA A 214 -30.56 4.92 -42.41
CA ALA A 214 -30.87 6.12 -43.19
C ALA A 214 -30.39 6.06 -44.64
N ASN A 215 -29.24 5.41 -44.89
CA ASN A 215 -28.73 5.21 -46.24
C ASN A 215 -29.55 4.16 -47.00
N LEU A 216 -30.01 3.10 -46.33
CA LEU A 216 -30.90 2.08 -46.93
C LEU A 216 -32.25 2.70 -47.37
N LEU A 217 -32.92 3.44 -46.49
CA LEU A 217 -34.19 4.11 -46.84
C LEU A 217 -34.05 5.12 -47.99
N ARG A 218 -32.89 5.77 -48.12
CA ARG A 218 -32.58 6.64 -49.28
C ARG A 218 -32.36 5.86 -50.58
N ILE A 219 -31.88 4.63 -50.51
CA ILE A 219 -31.74 3.73 -51.66
C ILE A 219 -33.12 3.16 -52.06
N GLU A 220 -33.95 2.78 -51.10
CA GLU A 220 -35.34 2.37 -51.36
C GLU A 220 -36.16 3.50 -52.01
N ALA A 221 -36.05 4.73 -51.48
CA ALA A 221 -36.71 5.92 -52.04
C ALA A 221 -36.16 6.37 -53.42
N SER A 222 -35.11 5.73 -53.95
CA SER A 222 -34.58 5.98 -55.30
C SER A 222 -34.79 4.82 -56.28
N LEU A 223 -35.52 3.76 -55.88
CA LEU A 223 -35.82 2.59 -56.70
C LEU A 223 -37.33 2.27 -56.73
N ASP A 224 -38.13 3.26 -57.11
CA ASP A 224 -39.57 3.11 -57.29
C ASP A 224 -39.89 2.52 -58.68
N ASP A 225 -39.66 1.21 -58.86
CA ASP A 225 -40.35 0.42 -59.89
C ASP A 225 -40.43 -1.07 -59.51
N ARG A 226 -41.64 -1.58 -59.28
CA ARG A 226 -41.87 -2.86 -58.59
C ARG A 226 -42.08 -4.04 -59.53
N ARG A 227 -41.16 -5.02 -59.52
CA ARG A 227 -41.46 -6.44 -59.84
C ARG A 227 -40.48 -7.49 -59.31
N ASN A 228 -39.24 -7.14 -58.95
CA ASN A 228 -38.30 -8.06 -58.27
C ASN A 228 -38.52 -8.18 -56.75
N MET A 229 -39.52 -7.48 -56.21
CA MET A 229 -39.70 -7.26 -54.77
C MET A 229 -39.91 -8.53 -53.95
N ASP A 230 -40.67 -9.54 -54.38
CA ASP A 230 -40.99 -10.68 -53.49
C ASP A 230 -39.80 -11.62 -53.22
N GLN A 231 -38.92 -11.81 -54.21
CA GLN A 231 -37.65 -12.52 -54.01
C GLN A 231 -36.66 -11.67 -53.20
N HIS A 232 -36.64 -10.35 -53.42
CA HIS A 232 -35.76 -9.46 -52.66
C HIS A 232 -36.25 -9.26 -51.22
N PHE A 233 -37.56 -9.29 -50.93
CA PHE A 233 -38.13 -9.24 -49.57
C PHE A 233 -37.76 -10.50 -48.78
N SER A 234 -37.72 -11.68 -49.40
CA SER A 234 -37.20 -12.89 -48.75
C SER A 234 -35.69 -12.79 -48.49
N GLN A 235 -34.92 -12.22 -49.40
CA GLN A 235 -33.48 -11.96 -49.20
C GLN A 235 -33.22 -10.88 -48.14
N ILE A 236 -34.05 -9.83 -48.07
CA ILE A 236 -33.95 -8.72 -47.12
C ILE A 236 -34.45 -9.14 -45.73
N ALA A 237 -35.53 -9.91 -45.63
CA ALA A 237 -35.92 -10.55 -44.37
C ALA A 237 -34.82 -11.52 -43.88
N GLY A 238 -34.16 -12.24 -44.80
CA GLY A 238 -32.94 -13.00 -44.53
C GLY A 238 -31.78 -12.13 -44.05
N ALA A 239 -31.54 -10.98 -44.69
CA ALA A 239 -30.48 -10.03 -44.35
C ALA A 239 -30.75 -9.29 -43.03
N VAL A 240 -32.02 -9.02 -42.69
CA VAL A 240 -32.45 -8.41 -41.42
C VAL A 240 -32.40 -9.43 -40.28
N ASN A 241 -32.69 -10.71 -40.53
CA ASN A 241 -32.40 -11.78 -39.58
C ASN A 241 -30.89 -12.00 -39.41
N GLN A 242 -30.10 -11.97 -40.50
CA GLN A 242 -28.64 -12.01 -40.42
C GLN A 242 -28.06 -10.77 -39.71
N ALA A 243 -28.64 -9.58 -39.90
CA ALA A 243 -28.26 -8.37 -39.18
C ALA A 243 -28.65 -8.46 -37.70
N SER A 244 -29.81 -9.03 -37.37
CA SER A 244 -30.24 -9.25 -35.98
C SER A 244 -29.35 -10.30 -35.29
N LEU A 245 -29.02 -11.40 -35.98
CA LEU A 245 -28.08 -12.42 -35.51
C LEU A 245 -26.65 -11.87 -35.40
N SER A 246 -26.24 -10.98 -36.30
CA SER A 246 -24.95 -10.25 -36.26
C SER A 246 -24.91 -9.23 -35.12
N ILE A 247 -26.02 -8.56 -34.82
CA ILE A 247 -26.17 -7.71 -33.63
C ILE A 247 -26.10 -8.58 -32.38
N GLN A 248 -26.75 -9.74 -32.36
CA GLN A 248 -26.70 -10.70 -31.24
C GLN A 248 -25.27 -11.21 -31.02
N SER A 249 -24.57 -11.64 -32.08
CA SER A 249 -23.17 -12.10 -32.00
C SER A 249 -22.23 -10.95 -31.62
N SER A 250 -22.45 -9.74 -32.13
CA SER A 250 -21.71 -8.53 -31.73
C SER A 250 -21.96 -8.15 -30.26
N LEU A 251 -23.14 -8.44 -29.71
CA LEU A 251 -23.48 -8.27 -28.30
C LEU A 251 -22.84 -9.36 -27.42
N ASP A 252 -22.66 -10.57 -27.93
CA ASP A 252 -21.97 -11.65 -27.21
C ASP A 252 -20.44 -11.50 -27.29
N GLU A 253 -19.88 -11.12 -28.44
CA GLU A 253 -18.49 -10.65 -28.55
C GLU A 253 -18.24 -9.41 -27.69
N ARG A 254 -19.24 -8.53 -27.52
CA ARG A 254 -19.17 -7.41 -26.57
C ARG A 254 -19.08 -7.94 -25.14
N LYS A 255 -19.94 -8.87 -24.72
CA LYS A 255 -19.81 -9.49 -23.37
C LYS A 255 -18.43 -10.11 -23.17
N ILE A 256 -17.87 -10.78 -24.17
CA ILE A 256 -16.54 -11.39 -24.11
C ILE A 256 -15.43 -10.32 -24.00
N ARG A 257 -15.46 -9.25 -24.82
CA ARG A 257 -14.48 -8.16 -24.74
C ARG A 257 -14.62 -7.34 -23.46
N ASP A 258 -15.84 -7.01 -23.04
CA ASP A 258 -16.14 -6.30 -21.79
C ASP A 258 -15.65 -7.13 -20.59
N GLN A 259 -15.80 -8.46 -20.63
CA GLN A 259 -15.27 -9.39 -19.64
C GLN A 259 -13.73 -9.46 -19.64
N GLN A 260 -13.09 -9.58 -20.80
CA GLN A 260 -11.62 -9.58 -20.91
C GLN A 260 -10.99 -8.26 -20.42
N PHE A 261 -11.59 -7.12 -20.78
CA PHE A 261 -11.12 -5.81 -20.33
C PHE A 261 -11.27 -5.67 -18.81
N LYS A 262 -12.39 -6.14 -18.25
CA LYS A 262 -12.60 -6.19 -16.81
C LYS A 262 -11.58 -7.09 -16.11
N GLU A 263 -11.30 -8.29 -16.62
CA GLU A 263 -10.28 -9.20 -16.09
C GLU A 263 -8.87 -8.56 -16.11
N MET A 264 -8.51 -7.85 -17.18
CA MET A 264 -7.25 -7.09 -17.23
C MET A 264 -7.22 -5.94 -16.22
N ALA A 265 -8.31 -5.19 -16.06
CA ALA A 265 -8.42 -4.10 -15.09
C ALA A 265 -8.39 -4.60 -13.63
N ASP A 266 -9.00 -5.75 -13.36
CA ASP A 266 -8.97 -6.43 -12.07
C ASP A 266 -7.55 -6.99 -11.78
N ALA A 267 -6.87 -7.57 -12.77
CA ALA A 267 -5.48 -8.02 -12.65
C ALA A 267 -4.50 -6.86 -12.35
N GLU A 268 -4.63 -5.73 -13.06
CA GLU A 268 -3.90 -4.49 -12.81
C GLU A 268 -4.16 -3.97 -11.38
N SER A 269 -5.44 -3.91 -10.98
CA SER A 269 -5.86 -3.47 -9.65
C SER A 269 -5.37 -4.40 -8.54
N ASN A 270 -5.28 -5.71 -8.81
CA ASN A 270 -4.74 -6.70 -7.88
C ASN A 270 -3.21 -6.59 -7.77
N ARG A 271 -2.48 -6.26 -8.85
CA ARG A 271 -1.04 -5.95 -8.76
C ARG A 271 -0.79 -4.73 -7.88
N LYS A 272 -1.45 -3.60 -8.19
CA LYS A 272 -1.33 -2.35 -7.41
C LYS A 272 -1.62 -2.56 -5.92
N LEU A 273 -2.62 -3.39 -5.61
CA LEU A 273 -2.99 -3.71 -4.23
C LEU A 273 -1.91 -4.55 -3.52
N ARG A 274 -1.28 -5.53 -4.19
CA ARG A 274 -0.12 -6.26 -3.62
C ARG A 274 1.06 -5.34 -3.36
N ASP A 275 1.36 -4.42 -4.28
CA ASP A 275 2.46 -3.46 -4.13
C ASP A 275 2.23 -2.57 -2.90
N LEU A 276 1.02 -2.01 -2.76
CA LEU A 276 0.62 -1.19 -1.61
C LEU A 276 0.53 -1.96 -0.30
N HIS A 277 0.13 -3.24 -0.29
CA HIS A 277 0.19 -4.06 0.92
C HIS A 277 1.63 -4.20 1.43
N GLY A 278 2.60 -4.30 0.51
CA GLY A 278 4.03 -4.27 0.84
C GLY A 278 4.48 -2.94 1.43
N TRP A 279 4.06 -1.82 0.83
CA TRP A 279 4.44 -0.46 1.23
C TRP A 279 3.77 0.01 2.53
N LEU A 280 2.47 -0.26 2.69
CA LEU A 280 1.74 0.01 3.93
C LEU A 280 2.16 -0.94 5.05
N LYS A 281 2.64 -2.17 4.76
CA LYS A 281 3.16 -3.12 5.77
C LYS A 281 2.24 -3.18 7.02
N ALA A 282 0.92 -3.23 6.78
CA ALA A 282 -0.08 -3.02 7.81
C ALA A 282 -0.03 -4.14 8.87
N THR A 283 -0.30 -3.78 10.12
CA THR A 283 -0.47 -4.74 11.22
C THR A 283 -1.76 -5.51 10.99
N ASN A 284 -1.74 -6.84 11.15
CA ASN A 284 -2.92 -7.68 10.98
C ASN A 284 -3.86 -7.59 12.21
N VAL A 285 -4.55 -6.45 12.33
CA VAL A 285 -5.55 -6.20 13.36
C VAL A 285 -6.83 -7.03 13.18
N ALA A 286 -7.06 -7.60 12.00
CA ALA A 286 -8.23 -8.44 11.73
C ALA A 286 -8.13 -9.79 12.46
N ASN A 287 -6.93 -10.36 12.58
CA ASN A 287 -6.70 -11.54 13.44
C ASN A 287 -6.99 -11.22 14.91
N ASP A 288 -6.53 -10.07 15.41
CA ASP A 288 -6.78 -9.62 16.78
C ASP A 288 -8.30 -9.44 17.03
N GLN A 289 -9.03 -8.78 16.12
CA GLN A 289 -10.50 -8.66 16.22
C GLN A 289 -11.18 -10.04 16.23
N HIS A 290 -10.79 -10.95 15.33
CA HIS A 290 -11.37 -12.29 15.27
C HIS A 290 -11.12 -13.10 16.55
N GLU A 291 -9.93 -12.98 17.16
CA GLU A 291 -9.59 -13.60 18.43
C GLU A 291 -10.48 -13.06 19.57
N PHE A 292 -10.66 -11.73 19.67
CA PHE A 292 -11.50 -11.11 20.70
C PHE A 292 -13.00 -11.38 20.49
N SER A 293 -13.49 -11.39 19.24
CA SER A 293 -14.87 -11.77 18.93
C SER A 293 -15.14 -13.26 19.22
N ARG A 294 -14.16 -14.15 18.96
CA ARG A 294 -14.22 -15.56 19.38
C ARG A 294 -14.28 -15.67 20.91
N LEU A 295 -13.43 -14.95 21.64
CA LEU A 295 -13.45 -15.01 23.11
C LEU A 295 -14.79 -14.51 23.68
N ARG A 296 -15.43 -13.50 23.08
CA ARG A 296 -16.80 -13.08 23.47
C ARG A 296 -17.86 -14.13 23.17
N SER A 297 -17.77 -14.85 22.05
CA SER A 297 -18.80 -15.84 21.68
C SER A 297 -18.88 -17.01 22.67
N GLU A 298 -17.80 -17.26 23.41
CA GLU A 298 -17.74 -18.23 24.51
C GLU A 298 -18.49 -17.80 25.79
N TYR A 299 -18.86 -16.51 25.91
CA TYR A 299 -19.53 -15.89 27.06
C TYR A 299 -20.63 -14.91 26.57
N PRO A 300 -21.71 -15.42 25.95
CA PRO A 300 -22.72 -14.59 25.28
C PRO A 300 -23.47 -13.67 26.25
N GLY A 301 -23.60 -12.40 25.86
CA GLY A 301 -24.25 -11.35 26.66
C GLY A 301 -23.29 -10.50 27.51
N THR A 302 -22.04 -10.94 27.67
CA THR A 302 -21.01 -10.14 28.36
C THR A 302 -20.68 -8.84 27.61
N GLY A 303 -20.34 -7.80 28.35
CA GLY A 303 -20.03 -6.47 27.83
C GLY A 303 -21.24 -5.65 27.35
N SER A 304 -22.44 -6.24 27.29
CA SER A 304 -23.65 -5.58 26.77
C SER A 304 -24.00 -4.26 27.49
N TRP A 305 -23.62 -4.12 28.77
CA TRP A 305 -23.82 -2.90 29.56
C TRP A 305 -23.20 -1.65 28.93
N ILE A 306 -22.12 -1.77 28.13
CA ILE A 306 -21.51 -0.60 27.47
C ILE A 306 -22.45 -0.02 26.42
N LEU A 307 -23.21 -0.88 25.74
CA LEU A 307 -24.19 -0.49 24.72
C LEU A 307 -25.38 0.22 25.38
N ASP A 308 -25.74 -0.15 26.61
CA ASP A 308 -26.78 0.52 27.38
C ASP A 308 -26.35 1.82 28.07
N ASN A 309 -25.05 2.14 28.09
CA ASN A 309 -24.54 3.35 28.73
C ASN A 309 -25.07 4.63 28.01
N PRO A 310 -25.69 5.59 28.71
CA PRO A 310 -26.28 6.78 28.07
C PRO A 310 -25.29 7.58 27.21
N LYS A 311 -24.05 7.78 27.71
CA LYS A 311 -23.01 8.50 26.96
C LYS A 311 -22.57 7.74 25.71
N PHE A 312 -22.59 6.40 25.77
CA PHE A 312 -22.27 5.57 24.62
C PHE A 312 -23.40 5.66 23.59
N LYS A 313 -24.68 5.51 23.97
CA LYS A 313 -25.83 5.67 23.05
C LYS A 313 -25.85 7.03 22.36
N GLU A 314 -25.62 8.11 23.11
CA GLU A 314 -25.45 9.46 22.54
C GLU A 314 -24.33 9.49 21.48
N TRP A 315 -23.13 9.00 21.83
CA TRP A 315 -21.99 8.96 20.93
C TRP A 315 -22.12 7.96 19.76
N PHE A 316 -22.92 6.90 19.90
CA PHE A 316 -22.98 5.82 18.92
C PHE A 316 -24.13 5.98 17.92
N GLU A 317 -25.32 6.35 18.39
CA GLU A 317 -26.58 6.28 17.61
C GLU A 317 -27.04 7.65 17.07
N THR A 318 -26.67 8.76 17.73
CA THR A 318 -27.39 10.04 17.55
C THR A 318 -26.67 11.00 16.59
N PRO A 319 -27.30 11.45 15.47
CA PRO A 319 -26.75 12.47 14.57
C PRO A 319 -27.01 13.92 15.06
N CYS A 320 -26.83 14.19 16.36
CA CYS A 320 -26.97 15.52 16.93
C CYS A 320 -25.64 16.30 16.83
N GLN A 321 -25.71 17.55 16.35
CA GLN A 321 -24.54 18.41 16.10
C GLN A 321 -23.82 18.91 17.37
N LEU A 322 -24.33 18.60 18.56
CA LEU A 322 -23.81 19.04 19.85
C LEU A 322 -22.99 17.96 20.61
N ILE A 323 -22.88 16.76 20.06
CA ILE A 323 -22.27 15.62 20.76
C ILE A 323 -20.74 15.63 20.55
N PRO A 324 -19.93 15.47 21.62
CA PRO A 324 -18.49 15.34 21.48
C PRO A 324 -18.12 14.15 20.58
N PRO A 325 -17.46 14.37 19.43
CA PRO A 325 -17.09 13.29 18.51
C PRO A 325 -16.00 12.35 19.05
N VAL A 326 -15.27 12.77 20.09
CA VAL A 326 -14.27 11.96 20.78
C VAL A 326 -14.83 11.44 22.11
N LEU A 327 -14.70 10.14 22.33
CA LEU A 327 -15.08 9.41 23.54
C LEU A 327 -13.85 8.68 24.11
N TRP A 328 -13.69 8.71 25.44
CA TRP A 328 -12.64 7.99 26.15
C TRP A 328 -13.25 6.93 27.08
N LEU A 329 -12.94 5.66 26.84
CA LEU A 329 -13.26 4.55 27.73
C LEU A 329 -12.03 4.22 28.57
N ASN A 330 -12.14 4.31 29.90
CA ASN A 330 -11.06 3.95 30.80
C ASN A 330 -11.47 2.99 31.91
N GLY A 331 -10.48 2.34 32.51
CA GLY A 331 -10.69 1.34 33.56
C GLY A 331 -9.39 0.70 34.02
N ILE A 332 -9.46 0.02 35.16
CA ILE A 332 -8.30 -0.64 35.80
C ILE A 332 -7.65 -1.69 34.86
N PRO A 333 -6.37 -2.06 35.10
CA PRO A 333 -5.75 -3.26 34.53
C PRO A 333 -6.69 -4.46 34.54
N GLY A 334 -6.72 -5.25 33.46
CA GLY A 334 -7.54 -6.49 33.42
C GLY A 334 -9.07 -6.32 33.47
N ALA A 335 -9.63 -5.11 33.39
CA ALA A 335 -11.07 -4.86 33.43
C ALA A 335 -11.85 -5.19 32.14
N GLY A 336 -11.27 -5.92 31.17
CA GLY A 336 -11.94 -6.27 29.91
C GLY A 336 -12.02 -5.14 28.85
N LYS A 337 -11.25 -4.05 29.00
CA LYS A 337 -11.20 -2.89 28.07
C LYS A 337 -11.19 -3.28 26.58
N THR A 338 -10.21 -4.08 26.16
CA THR A 338 -10.05 -4.57 24.78
C THR A 338 -11.24 -5.39 24.29
N ILE A 339 -11.89 -6.15 25.17
CA ILE A 339 -13.08 -6.95 24.85
C ILE A 339 -14.29 -6.06 24.58
N LEU A 340 -14.44 -4.97 25.33
CA LEU A 340 -15.44 -3.93 25.08
C LEU A 340 -15.14 -3.14 23.80
N ALA A 341 -13.87 -2.76 23.58
CA ALA A 341 -13.44 -2.06 22.36
C ALA A 341 -13.78 -2.87 21.10
N SER A 342 -13.47 -4.16 21.12
CA SER A 342 -13.77 -5.10 20.04
C SER A 342 -15.28 -5.39 19.90
N LEU A 343 -16.08 -5.31 20.98
CA LEU A 343 -17.55 -5.33 20.89
C LEU A 343 -18.09 -4.08 20.16
N VAL A 344 -17.53 -2.90 20.45
CA VAL A 344 -17.90 -1.66 19.75
C VAL A 344 -17.59 -1.74 18.25
N VAL A 345 -16.48 -2.39 17.87
CA VAL A 345 -16.16 -2.67 16.46
C VAL A 345 -17.22 -3.55 15.80
N ASP A 346 -17.61 -4.68 16.42
CA ASP A 346 -18.64 -5.58 15.89
C ASP A 346 -20.00 -4.86 15.73
N GLN A 347 -20.38 -4.03 16.70
CA GLN A 347 -21.63 -3.26 16.64
C GLN A 347 -21.58 -2.15 15.58
N ALA A 348 -20.47 -1.42 15.46
CA ALA A 348 -20.31 -0.37 14.46
C ALA A 348 -20.43 -0.91 13.03
N GLN A 349 -19.94 -2.14 12.80
CA GLN A 349 -20.04 -2.83 11.51
C GLN A 349 -21.46 -3.30 11.16
N GLN A 350 -22.39 -3.28 12.11
CA GLN A 350 -23.80 -3.67 11.93
C GLN A 350 -24.74 -2.46 11.72
N LEU A 351 -24.22 -1.24 11.79
CA LEU A 351 -25.01 -0.01 11.59
C LEU A 351 -25.51 0.14 10.15
N SER A 352 -26.66 0.81 10.00
CA SER A 352 -27.28 1.11 8.69
C SER A 352 -27.65 2.60 8.62
N PRO A 353 -27.22 3.35 7.58
CA PRO A 353 -26.35 2.92 6.48
C PRO A 353 -24.95 2.51 6.98
N LEU A 354 -24.31 1.56 6.28
CA LEU A 354 -23.03 0.98 6.69
C LEU A 354 -21.93 2.06 6.75
N PRO A 355 -21.36 2.35 7.93
CA PRO A 355 -20.28 3.33 8.07
C PRO A 355 -18.93 2.69 7.74
N VAL A 356 -17.90 3.52 7.61
CA VAL A 356 -16.52 3.03 7.64
C VAL A 356 -16.13 2.78 9.09
N VAL A 357 -15.74 1.56 9.43
CA VAL A 357 -15.21 1.21 10.74
C VAL A 357 -13.73 0.90 10.61
N LEU A 358 -12.90 1.66 11.31
CA LEU A 358 -11.46 1.49 11.42
C LEU A 358 -11.09 1.20 12.86
N TYR A 359 -10.15 0.30 13.09
CA TYR A 359 -9.73 -0.07 14.44
C TYR A 359 -8.25 -0.45 14.53
N PHE A 360 -7.71 -0.32 15.74
CA PHE A 360 -6.37 -0.79 16.08
C PHE A 360 -6.30 -1.19 17.56
N PHE A 361 -5.60 -2.29 17.83
CA PHE A 361 -5.29 -2.75 19.18
C PHE A 361 -3.80 -2.61 19.40
N CYS A 362 -3.37 -1.80 20.35
CA CYS A 362 -1.98 -1.68 20.75
C CYS A 362 -1.58 -2.93 21.57
N LYS A 363 -0.32 -3.37 21.47
CA LYS A 363 0.23 -4.51 22.22
C LYS A 363 1.59 -4.15 22.81
N GLN A 364 1.66 -4.30 24.14
CA GLN A 364 2.82 -3.95 24.94
C GLN A 364 4.16 -4.48 24.40
N GLY A 365 5.17 -3.61 24.41
CA GLY A 365 6.57 -3.96 24.14
C GLY A 365 6.94 -4.05 22.66
N ASP A 366 5.98 -3.82 21.77
CA ASP A 366 6.17 -3.78 20.33
C ASP A 366 6.24 -2.31 19.84
N ASP A 367 7.34 -1.61 20.17
CA ASP A 367 7.55 -0.20 19.80
C ASP A 367 7.48 0.03 18.27
N GLU A 368 7.75 -1.00 17.45
CA GLU A 368 7.63 -0.97 15.98
C GLU A 368 6.17 -1.00 15.49
N ARG A 369 5.28 -1.66 16.25
CA ARG A 369 3.83 -1.71 16.02
C ARG A 369 3.10 -0.52 16.63
N ASP A 370 3.47 -0.11 17.84
CA ASP A 370 2.67 0.77 18.70
C ASP A 370 3.11 2.24 18.61
N ASN A 371 3.29 2.72 17.37
CA ASN A 371 3.61 4.10 17.03
C ASN A 371 2.61 4.67 16.02
N PHE A 372 2.58 6.00 15.89
CA PHE A 372 1.68 6.71 14.99
C PHE A 372 1.72 6.18 13.56
N ASN A 373 2.92 5.99 13.00
CA ASN A 373 3.10 5.56 11.61
C ASN A 373 2.49 4.17 11.35
N SER A 374 2.69 3.23 12.27
CA SER A 374 2.17 1.85 12.16
C SER A 374 0.65 1.78 12.33
N ILE A 375 0.10 2.51 13.30
CA ILE A 375 -1.36 2.66 13.46
C ILE A 375 -1.94 3.25 12.17
N ALA A 376 -1.41 4.39 11.72
CA ALA A 376 -1.89 5.09 10.54
C ALA A 376 -1.85 4.25 9.26
N ARG A 377 -0.74 3.56 8.99
CA ARG A 377 -0.62 2.61 7.86
C ARG A 377 -1.66 1.49 7.92
N SER A 378 -1.98 1.02 9.12
CA SER A 378 -2.97 -0.04 9.33
C SER A 378 -4.40 0.46 9.13
N LEU A 379 -4.70 1.71 9.47
CA LEU A 379 -5.98 2.37 9.17
C LEU A 379 -6.11 2.68 7.66
N LEU A 380 -5.04 3.11 6.98
CA LEU A 380 -5.00 3.27 5.51
C LEU A 380 -5.32 1.95 4.79
N SER A 381 -4.75 0.83 5.25
CA SER A 381 -5.05 -0.48 4.70
C SER A 381 -6.51 -0.91 4.91
N GLN A 382 -7.14 -0.50 6.01
CA GLN A 382 -8.57 -0.73 6.27
C GLN A 382 -9.50 0.16 5.45
N LEU A 383 -9.04 1.33 5.00
CA LEU A 383 -9.82 2.25 4.15
C LEU A 383 -9.93 1.75 2.69
N LEU A 384 -8.91 1.06 2.18
CA LEU A 384 -8.83 0.60 0.78
C LEU A 384 -10.07 -0.21 0.30
N PRO A 385 -10.60 -1.20 1.04
CA PRO A 385 -11.79 -1.96 0.61
C PRO A 385 -13.05 -1.11 0.43
N TYR A 386 -13.27 -0.09 1.26
CA TYR A 386 -14.50 0.72 1.25
C TYR A 386 -14.64 1.62 0.01
N ASN A 387 -13.53 2.03 -0.62
CA ASN A 387 -13.57 2.81 -1.87
C ASN A 387 -12.35 2.51 -2.77
N ARG A 388 -12.19 1.23 -3.12
CA ARG A 388 -11.04 0.73 -3.89
C ARG A 388 -10.84 1.47 -5.21
N ASP A 389 -11.93 1.82 -5.92
CA ASP A 389 -11.91 2.53 -7.21
C ASP A 389 -11.07 3.81 -7.21
N ILE A 390 -10.91 4.46 -6.04
CA ILE A 390 -10.45 5.84 -5.92
C ILE A 390 -9.26 5.96 -4.97
N LEU A 391 -9.30 5.24 -3.85
CA LEU A 391 -8.17 5.17 -2.93
C LEU A 391 -7.01 4.37 -3.52
N LEU A 392 -7.28 3.32 -4.31
CA LEU A 392 -6.21 2.52 -4.90
C LEU A 392 -5.33 3.33 -5.88
N PRO A 393 -5.87 4.07 -6.87
CA PRO A 393 -5.03 4.91 -7.73
C PRO A 393 -4.37 6.06 -6.95
N PHE A 394 -5.05 6.67 -5.98
CA PHE A 394 -4.49 7.75 -5.15
C PHE A 394 -3.29 7.29 -4.30
N TYR A 395 -3.39 6.14 -3.63
CA TYR A 395 -2.29 5.59 -2.83
C TYR A 395 -1.17 5.11 -3.74
N TYR A 396 -1.50 4.51 -4.89
CA TYR A 396 -0.49 4.01 -5.83
C TYR A 396 0.32 5.14 -6.47
N ASP A 397 -0.28 6.29 -6.78
CA ASP A 397 0.42 7.49 -7.24
C ASP A 397 1.45 8.00 -6.19
N LYS A 398 1.02 8.10 -4.92
CA LYS A 398 1.88 8.46 -3.79
C LYS A 398 3.00 7.44 -3.54
N TYR A 399 2.71 6.15 -3.73
CA TYR A 399 3.70 5.07 -3.70
C TYR A 399 4.72 5.16 -4.85
N GLN A 400 4.27 5.43 -6.08
CA GLN A 400 5.15 5.59 -7.24
C GLN A 400 6.09 6.81 -7.13
N GLY A 401 5.64 7.86 -6.43
CA GLY A 401 6.49 9.00 -6.07
C GLY A 401 7.35 8.79 -4.82
N SER A 402 7.17 7.70 -4.08
CA SER A 402 7.92 7.40 -2.86
C SER A 402 9.17 6.57 -3.15
N THR A 403 10.27 6.91 -2.49
CA THR A 403 11.48 6.08 -2.46
C THR A 403 11.44 5.02 -1.35
N GLU A 404 10.44 5.05 -0.47
CA GLU A 404 10.41 4.25 0.75
C GLU A 404 9.92 2.81 0.49
N ALA A 405 10.61 1.81 1.03
CA ALA A 405 10.16 0.42 0.96
C ALA A 405 8.93 0.14 1.85
N VAL A 406 8.77 0.93 2.91
CA VAL A 406 7.62 1.01 3.83
C VAL A 406 7.33 2.48 4.03
N LEU A 407 6.06 2.89 4.01
CA LEU A 407 5.68 4.27 4.22
C LEU A 407 6.08 4.76 5.63
N GLU A 408 7.03 5.69 5.73
CA GLU A 408 7.53 6.21 7.02
C GLU A 408 7.50 7.74 7.11
N THR A 409 7.51 8.45 5.98
CA THR A 409 7.36 9.91 5.94
C THR A 409 6.00 10.34 6.49
N ARG A 410 6.03 10.86 7.72
CA ARG A 410 4.84 11.24 8.49
C ARG A 410 3.90 12.20 7.75
N SER A 411 4.43 13.19 7.02
CA SER A 411 3.58 14.14 6.26
C SER A 411 2.80 13.47 5.13
N ILE A 412 3.36 12.42 4.49
CA ILE A 412 2.64 11.63 3.47
C ILE A 412 1.56 10.77 4.14
N ILE A 413 1.86 10.18 5.31
CA ILE A 413 0.90 9.41 6.10
C ILE A 413 -0.31 10.27 6.52
N GLU A 414 -0.04 11.47 7.07
CA GLU A 414 -1.07 12.40 7.54
C GLU A 414 -1.94 12.93 6.39
N ASP A 415 -1.34 13.27 5.23
CA ASP A 415 -2.05 13.65 4.01
C ASP A 415 -2.95 12.52 3.49
N LEU A 416 -2.40 11.31 3.36
CA LEU A 416 -3.15 10.12 2.93
C LEU A 416 -4.33 9.84 3.87
N LEU A 417 -4.13 9.83 5.19
CA LEU A 417 -5.21 9.57 6.14
C LEU A 417 -6.29 10.66 6.07
N LYS A 418 -5.89 11.94 6.11
CA LYS A 418 -6.82 13.07 6.12
C LYS A 418 -7.69 13.08 4.86
N VAL A 419 -7.08 12.96 3.68
CA VAL A 419 -7.81 12.92 2.40
C VAL A 419 -8.73 11.69 2.33
N SER A 420 -8.28 10.53 2.83
CA SER A 420 -9.07 9.30 2.77
C SER A 420 -10.29 9.34 3.71
N ILE A 421 -10.09 9.68 4.98
CA ILE A 421 -11.14 9.74 6.00
C ILE A 421 -12.19 10.79 5.61
N GLN A 422 -11.76 11.98 5.17
CA GLN A 422 -12.66 13.05 4.76
C GLN A 422 -13.47 12.73 3.50
N ASN A 423 -13.12 11.69 2.73
CA ASN A 423 -13.88 11.26 1.55
C ASN A 423 -15.12 10.41 1.89
N PHE A 424 -15.26 9.93 3.14
CA PHE A 424 -16.39 9.09 3.58
C PHE A 424 -17.41 9.86 4.42
N PRO A 425 -18.71 9.55 4.32
CA PRO A 425 -19.76 10.32 5.00
C PRO A 425 -19.80 10.12 6.52
N GLN A 426 -19.42 8.94 7.00
CA GLN A 426 -19.39 8.54 8.41
C GLN A 426 -18.27 7.54 8.65
N VAL A 427 -17.42 7.82 9.64
CA VAL A 427 -16.24 7.02 10.00
C VAL A 427 -16.18 6.84 11.53
N TYR A 428 -16.10 5.60 11.99
CA TYR A 428 -15.77 5.26 13.38
C TYR A 428 -14.31 4.81 13.45
N ILE A 429 -13.56 5.34 14.41
CA ILE A 429 -12.16 5.01 14.66
C ILE A 429 -12.03 4.52 16.11
N ILE A 430 -11.71 3.25 16.32
CA ILE A 430 -11.58 2.62 17.64
C ILE A 430 -10.11 2.30 17.90
N LEU A 431 -9.47 2.99 18.84
CA LEU A 431 -8.07 2.79 19.19
C LEU A 431 -7.96 2.30 20.65
N ASP A 432 -7.61 1.02 20.81
CA ASP A 432 -7.46 0.35 22.11
C ASP A 432 -6.00 0.25 22.53
N GLY A 433 -5.74 0.43 23.83
CA GLY A 433 -4.41 0.28 24.43
C GLY A 433 -3.44 1.43 24.17
N ILE A 434 -3.90 2.68 24.00
CA ILE A 434 -2.99 3.84 23.82
C ILE A 434 -1.98 3.97 24.97
N ASP A 435 -2.30 3.48 26.16
CA ASP A 435 -1.40 3.39 27.31
C ASP A 435 -0.33 2.27 27.22
N GLU A 436 -0.30 1.50 26.14
CA GLU A 436 0.79 0.57 25.80
C GLU A 436 1.84 1.19 24.87
N CYS A 437 1.47 2.20 24.07
CA CYS A 437 2.41 2.92 23.19
C CYS A 437 3.55 3.61 23.99
N PRO A 438 4.73 3.86 23.37
CA PRO A 438 5.78 4.69 23.96
C PRO A 438 5.26 6.08 24.35
N ARG A 439 5.74 6.64 25.47
CA ARG A 439 5.22 7.91 26.04
C ARG A 439 5.14 9.07 25.02
N LYS A 440 6.10 9.19 24.10
CA LYS A 440 6.10 10.22 23.05
C LYS A 440 5.01 10.00 21.99
N GLU A 441 4.76 8.75 21.64
CA GLU A 441 3.76 8.37 20.64
C GLU A 441 2.34 8.62 21.15
N ARG A 442 2.07 8.42 22.45
CA ARG A 442 0.75 8.68 23.06
C ARG A 442 0.27 10.11 22.80
N ASP A 443 1.12 11.09 23.06
CA ASP A 443 0.83 12.51 22.86
C ASP A 443 0.63 12.81 21.37
N ILE A 444 1.45 12.23 20.49
CA ILE A 444 1.34 12.36 19.02
C ILE A 444 -0.01 11.83 18.51
N ILE A 445 -0.33 10.57 18.83
CA ILE A 445 -1.54 9.87 18.37
C ILE A 445 -2.78 10.63 18.88
N SER A 446 -2.85 10.88 20.19
CA SER A 446 -4.01 11.53 20.81
C SER A 446 -4.26 12.93 20.25
N SER A 447 -3.19 13.70 20.02
CA SER A 447 -3.31 15.07 19.48
C SER A 447 -3.76 15.07 18.02
N TRP A 448 -3.15 14.23 17.16
CA TRP A 448 -3.48 14.21 15.73
C TRP A 448 -4.92 13.79 15.45
N PHE A 449 -5.43 12.76 16.14
CA PHE A 449 -6.82 12.32 15.98
C PHE A 449 -7.83 13.29 16.60
N ARG A 450 -7.47 14.05 17.63
CA ARG A 450 -8.27 15.20 18.10
C ARG A 450 -8.32 16.31 17.05
N GLU A 451 -7.15 16.73 16.55
CA GLU A 451 -7.04 17.78 15.53
C GLU A 451 -7.81 17.42 14.25
N LEU A 452 -7.76 16.16 13.79
CA LEU A 452 -8.54 15.65 12.67
C LEU A 452 -10.04 15.91 12.83
N VAL A 453 -10.53 15.73 14.06
CA VAL A 453 -11.94 15.79 14.43
C VAL A 453 -12.39 17.24 14.73
N GLU A 454 -11.54 18.03 15.37
CA GLU A 454 -11.75 19.46 15.63
C GLU A 454 -11.77 20.29 14.33
N ASN A 455 -11.02 19.87 13.31
CA ASN A 455 -10.99 20.50 11.97
C ASN A 455 -12.06 19.96 10.99
N LEU A 456 -13.08 19.24 11.46
CA LEU A 456 -14.17 18.80 10.58
C LEU A 456 -15.01 20.00 10.07
N PRO A 457 -15.55 19.95 8.84
CA PRO A 457 -16.42 21.00 8.34
C PRO A 457 -17.65 21.19 9.23
N GLN A 458 -18.02 22.44 9.54
CA GLN A 458 -19.24 22.77 10.30
C GLN A 458 -20.53 22.21 9.68
N SER A 459 -20.51 21.86 8.39
CA SER A 459 -21.62 21.22 7.69
C SER A 459 -21.78 19.72 7.99
N ASN A 460 -20.77 19.05 8.59
CA ASN A 460 -20.83 17.66 9.02
C ASN A 460 -19.89 17.40 10.22
N PRO A 461 -20.14 17.98 11.40
CA PRO A 461 -19.26 17.87 12.57
C PRO A 461 -19.20 16.43 13.15
N THR A 462 -20.16 15.58 12.81
CA THR A 462 -20.23 14.18 13.25
C THR A 462 -19.69 13.18 12.21
N GLN A 463 -18.96 13.65 11.20
CA GLN A 463 -18.39 12.82 10.13
C GLN A 463 -17.46 11.72 10.67
N VAL A 464 -16.63 12.06 11.66
CA VAL A 464 -15.66 11.14 12.26
C VAL A 464 -15.94 11.05 13.75
N ARG A 465 -16.00 9.83 14.28
CA ARG A 465 -16.14 9.56 15.71
C ARG A 465 -14.97 8.70 16.18
N CYS A 466 -14.26 9.17 17.21
CA CYS A 466 -13.09 8.48 17.74
C CYS A 466 -13.38 7.94 19.15
N LEU A 467 -13.21 6.64 19.34
CA LEU A 467 -13.18 5.99 20.64
C LEU A 467 -11.74 5.65 20.99
N PHE A 468 -11.23 6.25 22.06
CA PHE A 468 -9.97 5.85 22.68
C PHE A 468 -10.23 4.97 23.88
N VAL A 469 -9.46 3.90 24.02
CA VAL A 469 -9.54 3.01 25.18
C VAL A 469 -8.16 2.91 25.83
N SER A 470 -8.07 3.22 27.13
CA SER A 470 -6.80 3.19 27.87
C SER A 470 -6.96 3.00 29.38
N GLN A 471 -5.84 2.82 30.10
CA GLN A 471 -5.79 3.08 31.54
C GLN A 471 -5.91 4.57 31.88
N GLU A 472 -6.30 4.88 33.12
CA GLU A 472 -6.36 6.24 33.67
C GLU A 472 -5.03 6.62 34.34
N ASP A 473 -4.01 6.91 33.55
CA ASP A 473 -2.70 7.39 34.05
C ASP A 473 -2.59 8.94 34.05
N GLY A 474 -1.41 9.47 34.37
CA GLY A 474 -1.17 10.92 34.36
C GLY A 474 -1.13 11.54 32.95
N ILE A 475 -0.68 10.77 31.96
CA ILE A 475 -0.55 11.23 30.57
C ILE A 475 -1.92 11.25 29.89
N SER A 476 -2.70 10.18 30.06
CA SER A 476 -4.05 10.04 29.51
C SER A 476 -5.00 11.08 30.10
N ARG A 477 -4.89 11.41 31.40
CA ARG A 477 -5.67 12.50 32.01
C ARG A 477 -5.35 13.88 31.43
N LYS A 478 -4.09 14.14 31.05
CA LYS A 478 -3.68 15.35 30.31
C LYS A 478 -4.24 15.33 28.88
N ASN A 479 -4.02 14.23 28.15
CA ASN A 479 -4.36 14.12 26.72
C ASN A 479 -5.87 14.01 26.46
N PHE A 480 -6.64 13.46 27.40
CA PHE A 480 -8.11 13.34 27.32
C PHE A 480 -8.85 14.36 28.21
N ALA A 481 -8.17 15.43 28.64
CA ALA A 481 -8.83 16.56 29.29
C ALA A 481 -9.96 17.15 28.40
N GLY A 482 -11.12 17.41 29.01
CA GLY A 482 -12.30 17.96 28.31
C GLY A 482 -13.07 17.01 27.39
N VAL A 483 -12.62 15.76 27.21
CA VAL A 483 -13.32 14.75 26.38
C VAL A 483 -14.40 14.02 27.19
N SER A 484 -15.43 13.49 26.51
CA SER A 484 -16.45 12.67 27.16
C SER A 484 -15.84 11.36 27.65
N VAL A 485 -16.07 11.01 28.93
CA VAL A 485 -15.46 9.82 29.57
C VAL A 485 -16.52 8.82 30.03
N ILE A 486 -16.30 7.55 29.71
CA ILE A 486 -16.91 6.39 30.35
C ILE A 486 -15.82 5.68 31.16
N LYS A 487 -16.06 5.49 32.46
CA LYS A 487 -15.15 4.80 33.37
C LYS A 487 -15.78 3.47 33.79
N ILE A 488 -15.14 2.36 33.46
CA ILE A 488 -15.52 1.01 33.87
C ILE A 488 -15.37 0.90 35.38
N ARG A 489 -16.49 0.64 36.07
CA ARG A 489 -16.57 0.39 37.51
C ARG A 489 -16.67 -1.10 37.77
N SER A 490 -16.39 -1.52 39.00
CA SER A 490 -16.55 -2.91 39.43
C SER A 490 -17.98 -3.42 39.23
N GLN A 491 -18.97 -2.57 39.52
CA GLN A 491 -20.40 -2.87 39.37
C GLN A 491 -20.81 -3.11 37.90
N ASP A 492 -20.16 -2.45 36.93
CA ASP A 492 -20.53 -2.56 35.52
C ASP A 492 -20.17 -3.97 34.99
N ASN A 493 -18.99 -4.47 35.36
CA ASN A 493 -18.49 -5.80 34.99
C ASN A 493 -19.05 -6.95 35.86
N GLN A 494 -19.74 -6.65 36.96
CA GLN A 494 -20.13 -7.63 37.99
C GLN A 494 -20.86 -8.85 37.39
N ARG A 495 -21.93 -8.61 36.63
CA ARG A 495 -22.76 -9.64 35.99
C ARG A 495 -21.98 -10.47 34.96
N ASP A 496 -21.06 -9.83 34.26
CA ASP A 496 -20.27 -10.49 33.22
C ASP A 496 -19.21 -11.42 33.86
N ILE A 497 -18.63 -11.01 34.99
CA ILE A 497 -17.74 -11.84 35.80
C ILE A 497 -18.54 -12.99 36.45
N GLU A 498 -19.77 -12.78 36.90
CA GLU A 498 -20.65 -13.85 37.39
C GLU A 498 -20.88 -14.94 36.34
N GLN A 499 -21.18 -14.56 35.08
CA GLN A 499 -21.31 -15.51 33.97
C GLN A 499 -19.99 -16.24 33.66
N TYR A 500 -18.88 -15.50 33.64
CA TYR A 500 -17.55 -16.04 33.43
C TYR A 500 -17.18 -17.08 34.51
N SER A 501 -17.25 -16.68 35.78
CA SER A 501 -16.93 -17.52 36.94
C SER A 501 -17.87 -18.71 37.09
N ALA A 502 -19.15 -18.59 36.71
CA ALA A 502 -20.08 -19.73 36.71
C ALA A 502 -19.65 -20.82 35.71
N LYS A 503 -19.18 -20.44 34.51
CA LYS A 503 -18.66 -21.40 33.52
C LYS A 503 -17.44 -22.15 34.06
N TRP A 504 -16.46 -21.41 34.59
CA TRP A 504 -15.27 -22.00 35.22
C TRP A 504 -15.60 -22.88 36.42
N ALA A 505 -16.53 -22.47 37.28
CA ALA A 505 -16.97 -23.27 38.41
C ALA A 505 -17.65 -24.58 37.98
N ASN A 506 -18.37 -24.60 36.85
CA ASN A 506 -18.92 -25.83 36.28
C ASN A 506 -17.81 -26.78 35.78
N ASP A 507 -16.72 -26.24 35.21
CA ASP A 507 -15.62 -27.08 34.70
C ASP A 507 -14.74 -27.60 35.85
N ILE A 508 -14.54 -26.81 36.91
CA ILE A 508 -13.97 -27.26 38.20
C ILE A 508 -14.88 -28.34 38.81
N GLN A 509 -16.20 -28.13 38.87
CA GLN A 509 -17.16 -29.11 39.38
C GLN A 509 -17.05 -30.45 38.65
N LYS A 510 -16.96 -30.45 37.31
CA LYS A 510 -16.82 -31.68 36.51
C LYS A 510 -15.50 -32.39 36.77
N LYS A 511 -14.39 -31.66 36.89
CA LYS A 511 -13.06 -32.25 37.13
C LYS A 511 -12.98 -32.94 38.50
N PHE A 512 -13.59 -32.35 39.51
CA PHE A 512 -13.45 -32.77 40.92
C PHE A 512 -14.75 -33.38 41.51
N GLU A 513 -15.73 -33.70 40.66
CA GLU A 513 -17.03 -34.31 41.01
C GLU A 513 -17.79 -33.60 42.17
N LEU A 514 -17.76 -32.27 42.19
CA LEU A 514 -18.27 -31.46 43.32
C LEU A 514 -19.80 -31.30 43.32
N SER A 515 -20.37 -31.03 44.49
CA SER A 515 -21.80 -30.67 44.64
C SER A 515 -22.13 -29.28 44.09
N ASP A 516 -23.38 -29.07 43.68
CA ASP A 516 -23.85 -27.78 43.14
C ASP A 516 -23.70 -26.61 44.13
N ASN A 517 -23.81 -26.87 45.44
CA ASN A 517 -23.56 -25.88 46.48
C ASN A 517 -22.08 -25.47 46.52
N LYS A 518 -21.14 -26.43 46.38
CA LYS A 518 -19.70 -26.13 46.31
C LYS A 518 -19.37 -25.34 45.04
N ARG A 519 -19.93 -25.73 43.89
CA ARG A 519 -19.86 -25.02 42.60
C ARG A 519 -20.32 -23.56 42.72
N GLU A 520 -21.47 -23.31 43.34
CA GLU A 520 -21.99 -21.94 43.56
C GLU A 520 -21.13 -21.13 44.53
N SER A 521 -20.66 -21.75 45.62
CA SER A 521 -19.70 -21.13 46.54
C SER A 521 -18.40 -20.74 45.83
N ILE A 522 -17.86 -21.60 44.96
CA ILE A 522 -16.65 -21.31 44.17
C ILE A 522 -16.90 -20.13 43.22
N ALA A 523 -17.97 -20.18 42.42
CA ALA A 523 -18.32 -19.10 41.50
C ALA A 523 -18.42 -17.75 42.25
N LYS A 524 -19.17 -17.71 43.36
CA LYS A 524 -19.34 -16.52 44.18
C LYS A 524 -18.02 -16.00 44.74
N ARG A 525 -17.15 -16.87 45.28
CA ARG A 525 -15.84 -16.47 45.82
C ARG A 525 -14.95 -15.83 44.75
N ILE A 526 -14.92 -16.39 43.53
CA ILE A 526 -14.15 -15.82 42.42
C ILE A 526 -14.68 -14.42 42.07
N VAL A 527 -16.00 -14.25 41.98
CA VAL A 527 -16.65 -12.96 41.73
C VAL A 527 -16.32 -11.93 42.82
N ASP A 528 -16.52 -12.29 44.09
CA ASP A 528 -16.29 -11.42 45.25
C ASP A 528 -14.82 -10.96 45.33
N ALA A 529 -13.86 -11.84 44.98
CA ALA A 529 -12.44 -11.50 44.94
C ALA A 529 -12.02 -10.72 43.69
N ALA A 530 -12.65 -10.96 42.53
CA ALA A 530 -12.28 -10.32 41.28
C ALA A 530 -12.53 -8.80 41.29
N GLY A 531 -13.56 -8.33 42.01
CA GLY A 531 -13.80 -6.90 42.23
C GLY A 531 -13.94 -6.06 40.95
N GLY A 532 -14.41 -6.65 39.85
CA GLY A 532 -14.48 -6.01 38.52
C GLY A 532 -13.32 -6.32 37.56
N MET A 533 -12.29 -7.06 38.01
CA MET A 533 -11.11 -7.41 37.23
C MET A 533 -11.19 -8.86 36.70
N PHE A 534 -11.51 -9.01 35.40
CA PHE A 534 -11.52 -10.31 34.73
C PHE A 534 -10.16 -11.03 34.78
N LEU A 535 -9.05 -10.29 34.75
CA LEU A 535 -7.72 -10.89 34.84
C LEU A 535 -7.53 -11.64 36.18
N LEU A 536 -7.98 -11.07 37.30
CA LEU A 536 -7.95 -11.75 38.59
C LEU A 536 -8.90 -12.96 38.61
N ALA A 537 -10.13 -12.81 38.09
CA ALA A 537 -11.06 -13.93 37.95
C ALA A 537 -10.46 -15.09 37.14
N LYS A 538 -9.78 -14.79 36.02
CA LYS A 538 -9.09 -15.76 35.17
C LYS A 538 -7.95 -16.46 35.91
N LEU A 539 -7.06 -15.71 36.57
CA LEU A 539 -5.92 -16.27 37.30
C LEU A 539 -6.38 -17.21 38.42
N ILE A 540 -7.39 -16.81 39.20
CA ILE A 540 -7.99 -17.64 40.25
C ILE A 540 -8.61 -18.90 39.65
N SER A 541 -9.50 -18.75 38.66
CA SER A 541 -10.21 -19.88 38.05
C SER A 541 -9.25 -20.88 37.41
N THR A 542 -8.19 -20.38 36.77
CA THR A 542 -7.13 -21.20 36.18
C THR A 542 -6.35 -21.93 37.26
N ASN A 543 -5.95 -21.26 38.36
CA ASN A 543 -5.25 -21.93 39.47
C ASN A 543 -6.11 -23.06 40.07
N LEU A 544 -7.37 -22.79 40.40
CA LEU A 544 -8.30 -23.78 40.98
C LEU A 544 -8.52 -24.98 40.04
N LEU A 545 -8.68 -24.77 38.73
CA LEU A 545 -8.85 -25.87 37.77
C LEU A 545 -7.59 -26.76 37.67
N HIS A 546 -6.40 -26.21 37.92
CA HIS A 546 -5.13 -26.93 37.79
C HIS A 546 -4.64 -27.64 39.07
N GLN A 547 -5.39 -27.63 40.17
CA GLN A 547 -5.06 -28.48 41.35
C GLN A 547 -5.12 -29.98 40.98
N LEU A 548 -4.41 -30.84 41.71
CA LEU A 548 -4.33 -32.26 41.41
C LEU A 548 -5.57 -33.02 41.88
N ASP A 549 -6.04 -32.71 43.09
CA ASP A 549 -7.17 -33.39 43.74
C ASP A 549 -8.12 -32.42 44.48
N VAL A 550 -9.11 -32.99 45.17
CA VAL A 550 -10.13 -32.25 45.91
C VAL A 550 -9.55 -31.58 47.16
N ASP A 551 -8.58 -32.20 47.84
CA ASP A 551 -8.03 -31.70 49.10
C ASP A 551 -7.15 -30.45 48.85
N GLU A 552 -6.32 -30.47 47.80
CA GLU A 552 -5.60 -29.28 47.31
C GLU A 552 -6.56 -28.15 46.91
N LEU A 553 -7.68 -28.49 46.24
CA LEU A 553 -8.70 -27.51 45.88
C LEU A 553 -9.38 -26.90 47.11
N GLU A 554 -9.73 -27.71 48.12
CA GLU A 554 -10.33 -27.20 49.36
C GLU A 554 -9.37 -26.28 50.12
N TYR A 555 -8.08 -26.64 50.16
CA TYR A 555 -7.01 -25.85 50.76
C TYR A 555 -6.82 -24.48 50.10
N GLU A 556 -6.83 -24.40 48.76
CA GLU A 556 -6.78 -23.11 48.05
C GLU A 556 -8.06 -22.27 48.21
N LEU A 557 -9.19 -22.89 48.58
CA LEU A 557 -10.46 -22.22 48.90
C LEU A 557 -10.54 -21.72 50.36
N GLU A 558 -9.52 -21.94 51.19
CA GLU A 558 -9.50 -21.43 52.57
C GLU A 558 -9.53 -19.88 52.62
N PRO A 559 -10.27 -19.26 53.57
CA PRO A 559 -10.42 -17.80 53.61
C PRO A 559 -9.12 -16.99 53.77
N GLY A 560 -8.08 -17.60 54.33
CA GLY A 560 -6.74 -17.00 54.46
C GLY A 560 -5.80 -17.29 53.29
N ARG A 561 -6.17 -18.21 52.38
CA ARG A 561 -5.38 -18.58 51.19
C ARG A 561 -5.89 -17.98 49.90
N PHE A 562 -7.21 -17.92 49.76
CA PHE A 562 -7.89 -17.45 48.55
C PHE A 562 -7.50 -15.99 48.23
N PRO A 563 -6.86 -15.72 47.08
CA PRO A 563 -6.33 -14.39 46.78
C PRO A 563 -7.45 -13.38 46.49
N ARG A 564 -7.33 -12.18 47.06
CA ARG A 564 -8.27 -11.06 46.88
C ARG A 564 -7.73 -9.92 46.02
N GLU A 565 -6.47 -10.02 45.60
CA GLU A 565 -5.77 -9.03 44.81
C GLU A 565 -4.86 -9.72 43.78
N ILE A 566 -4.53 -9.00 42.71
CA ILE A 566 -3.77 -9.56 41.58
C ILE A 566 -2.35 -10.01 41.99
N ASN A 567 -1.66 -9.26 42.86
CA ASN A 567 -0.34 -9.64 43.34
C ASN A 567 -0.40 -10.90 44.19
N ALA A 568 -1.43 -11.08 45.03
CA ALA A 568 -1.61 -12.31 45.80
C ALA A 568 -1.85 -13.54 44.88
N ALA A 569 -2.60 -13.36 43.78
CA ALA A 569 -2.77 -14.41 42.78
C ALA A 569 -1.46 -14.72 42.03
N TYR A 570 -0.63 -13.72 41.72
CA TYR A 570 0.69 -13.94 41.14
C TYR A 570 1.64 -14.64 42.11
N SER A 571 1.71 -14.22 43.38
CA SER A 571 2.52 -14.89 44.42
C SER A 571 2.14 -16.37 44.58
N ARG A 572 0.85 -16.71 44.46
CA ARG A 572 0.38 -18.12 44.46
C ARG A 572 0.95 -18.93 43.29
N ILE A 573 0.92 -18.36 42.09
CA ILE A 573 1.47 -19.02 40.89
C ILE A 573 2.99 -19.15 41.02
N ILE A 574 3.69 -18.11 41.52
CA ILE A 574 5.13 -18.14 41.79
C ILE A 574 5.51 -19.24 42.77
N VAL A 575 4.83 -19.33 43.92
CA VAL A 575 5.04 -20.40 44.91
C VAL A 575 4.86 -21.77 44.26
N ARG A 576 3.82 -21.97 43.45
CA ARG A 576 3.59 -23.24 42.76
C ARG A 576 4.72 -23.59 41.78
N ILE A 577 5.21 -22.65 40.98
CA ILE A 577 6.27 -22.92 39.97
C ILE A 577 7.69 -22.97 40.56
N PHE A 578 7.88 -22.60 41.83
CA PHE A 578 9.20 -22.66 42.49
C PHE A 578 9.28 -23.65 43.66
N ASP A 579 8.26 -23.81 44.50
CA ASP A 579 8.42 -24.53 45.78
C ASP A 579 8.12 -26.04 45.67
N HIS A 580 7.49 -26.49 44.59
CA HIS A 580 7.00 -27.88 44.42
C HIS A 580 7.50 -28.58 43.14
N VAL A 581 8.51 -28.02 42.46
CA VAL A 581 9.11 -28.59 41.24
C VAL A 581 10.62 -28.81 41.40
N SER A 582 11.22 -29.63 40.52
CA SER A 582 12.66 -29.94 40.61
C SER A 582 13.53 -28.71 40.41
N GLU A 583 14.72 -28.68 41.02
CA GLU A 583 15.65 -27.53 40.92
C GLU A 583 15.94 -27.12 39.46
N SER A 584 15.99 -28.10 38.54
CA SER A 584 16.14 -27.88 37.10
C SER A 584 14.94 -27.14 36.48
N GLU A 585 13.72 -27.50 36.87
CA GLU A 585 12.48 -26.84 36.43
C GLU A 585 12.33 -25.45 37.06
N GLN A 586 12.72 -25.27 38.33
CA GLN A 586 12.76 -23.95 38.98
C GLN A 586 13.72 -23.01 38.23
N HIS A 587 14.93 -23.49 37.94
CA HIS A 587 15.93 -22.74 37.19
C HIS A 587 15.42 -22.39 35.79
N GLY A 588 14.86 -23.38 35.07
CA GLY A 588 14.26 -23.18 33.76
C GLY A 588 13.13 -22.15 33.74
N SER A 589 12.29 -22.16 34.77
CA SER A 589 11.16 -21.22 34.91
C SER A 589 11.65 -19.80 35.24
N ARG A 590 12.64 -19.64 36.14
CA ARG A 590 13.29 -18.34 36.40
C ARG A 590 13.94 -17.77 35.15
N MET A 591 14.65 -18.62 34.40
CA MET A 591 15.32 -18.24 33.15
C MET A 591 14.32 -17.80 32.08
N LEU A 592 13.23 -18.55 31.85
CA LEU A 592 12.18 -18.19 30.90
C LEU A 592 11.47 -16.88 31.28
N LEU A 593 11.11 -16.71 32.56
CA LEU A 593 10.51 -15.45 33.03
C LEU A 593 11.47 -14.26 32.89
N SER A 594 12.77 -14.45 33.17
CA SER A 594 13.81 -13.44 32.95
C SER A 594 13.87 -13.02 31.48
N TRP A 595 13.90 -13.98 30.55
CA TRP A 595 13.91 -13.71 29.12
C TRP A 595 12.65 -12.98 28.64
N LEU A 596 11.45 -13.39 29.06
CA LEU A 596 10.20 -12.71 28.69
C LEU A 596 10.09 -11.28 29.25
N VAL A 597 10.75 -11.00 30.38
CA VAL A 597 10.83 -9.64 30.95
C VAL A 597 11.85 -8.76 30.19
N CYS A 598 13.00 -9.31 29.79
CA CYS A 598 14.15 -8.55 29.28
C CYS A 598 14.26 -8.48 27.75
N ALA A 599 13.66 -9.43 27.02
CA ALA A 599 13.74 -9.52 25.57
C ALA A 599 13.30 -8.22 24.87
N LYS A 600 13.99 -7.86 23.79
CA LYS A 600 13.78 -6.59 23.06
C LYS A 600 12.67 -6.65 22.00
N ARG A 601 12.07 -7.83 21.83
CA ARG A 601 10.82 -8.12 21.11
C ARG A 601 10.20 -9.40 21.70
N SER A 602 8.94 -9.69 21.40
CA SER A 602 8.36 -11.01 21.72
C SER A 602 9.16 -12.14 21.06
N LEU A 603 9.34 -13.23 21.80
CA LEU A 603 10.08 -14.42 21.37
C LEU A 603 9.12 -15.54 20.95
N LYS A 604 9.47 -16.27 19.89
CA LYS A 604 8.76 -17.50 19.53
C LYS A 604 9.31 -18.69 20.30
N TRP A 605 8.47 -19.70 20.52
CA TRP A 605 8.85 -20.87 21.30
C TRP A 605 10.08 -21.62 20.76
N HIS A 606 10.26 -21.69 19.44
CA HIS A 606 11.45 -22.30 18.84
C HIS A 606 12.73 -21.48 19.11
N GLU A 607 12.65 -20.15 19.19
CA GLU A 607 13.78 -19.27 19.53
C GLU A 607 14.18 -19.45 21.00
N ILE A 608 13.19 -19.57 21.89
CA ILE A 608 13.37 -19.88 23.32
C ILE A 608 14.02 -21.26 23.49
N GLN A 609 13.55 -22.27 22.76
CA GLN A 609 14.13 -23.61 22.76
C GLN A 609 15.56 -23.62 22.19
N GLY A 610 15.82 -22.84 21.14
CA GLY A 610 17.16 -22.62 20.60
C GLY A 610 18.10 -22.02 21.63
N ALA A 611 17.71 -20.90 22.26
CA ALA A 611 18.51 -20.24 23.28
C ALA A 611 18.78 -21.15 24.50
N LYS A 612 17.79 -21.95 24.92
CA LYS A 612 17.95 -22.92 26.01
C LYS A 612 18.87 -24.09 25.62
N SER A 613 18.95 -24.45 24.34
CA SER A 613 19.76 -25.57 23.85
C SER A 613 21.24 -25.22 23.62
N ILE A 614 21.64 -23.96 23.81
CA ILE A 614 23.05 -23.51 23.75
C ILE A 614 23.84 -24.10 24.92
N ASP A 615 24.95 -24.77 24.61
CA ASP A 615 25.92 -25.28 25.56
C ASP A 615 27.22 -24.47 25.45
N LEU A 616 27.51 -23.69 26.50
CA LEU A 616 28.67 -22.81 26.57
C LEU A 616 29.97 -23.55 26.87
N GLU A 617 29.92 -24.75 27.46
CA GLU A 617 31.13 -25.51 27.83
C GLU A 617 31.76 -26.18 26.60
N ILE A 618 30.93 -26.80 25.75
CA ILE A 618 31.38 -27.46 24.51
C ILE A 618 31.24 -26.57 23.26
N LYS A 619 30.83 -25.30 23.44
CA LYS A 619 30.58 -24.31 22.37
C LYS A 619 29.70 -24.84 21.21
N SER A 620 28.57 -25.47 21.53
CA SER A 620 27.64 -26.04 20.54
C SER A 620 26.16 -25.94 20.96
N VAL A 621 25.24 -26.45 20.15
CA VAL A 621 23.78 -26.43 20.43
C VAL A 621 23.23 -27.86 20.46
N ASP A 622 22.77 -28.34 21.62
CA ASP A 622 22.22 -29.68 21.80
C ASP A 622 20.72 -29.66 22.14
N PHE A 623 19.88 -29.63 21.09
CA PHE A 623 18.42 -29.76 21.21
C PHE A 623 17.95 -31.11 21.78
N ARG A 624 18.80 -32.15 21.84
CA ARG A 624 18.42 -33.48 22.32
C ARG A 624 18.53 -33.55 23.85
N ARG A 625 19.58 -32.96 24.43
CA ARG A 625 19.83 -32.96 25.87
C ARG A 625 19.35 -31.69 26.57
N LEU A 626 19.55 -30.51 25.97
CA LEU A 626 19.49 -29.22 26.66
C LEU A 626 18.23 -28.39 26.36
N ARG A 627 17.16 -28.98 25.82
CA ARG A 627 15.88 -28.29 25.58
C ARG A 627 14.96 -28.28 26.81
N PHE A 628 13.94 -27.40 26.82
CA PHE A 628 12.80 -27.56 27.70
C PHE A 628 11.99 -28.80 27.27
N ARG A 629 11.69 -29.70 28.23
CA ARG A 629 10.96 -30.96 27.99
C ARG A 629 9.44 -30.82 28.05
N VAL A 630 8.97 -29.74 28.65
CA VAL A 630 7.56 -29.35 28.85
C VAL A 630 7.31 -28.00 28.17
N ASP A 631 6.07 -27.55 28.06
CA ASP A 631 5.76 -26.28 27.39
C ASP A 631 5.92 -25.05 28.31
N SER A 632 5.69 -23.84 27.79
CA SER A 632 5.85 -22.62 28.58
C SER A 632 4.78 -22.44 29.66
N LYS A 633 3.58 -23.01 29.51
CA LYS A 633 2.52 -23.00 30.53
C LYS A 633 2.77 -24.03 31.61
N ASP A 634 3.39 -25.16 31.29
CA ASP A 634 3.87 -26.10 32.30
C ASP A 634 4.93 -25.46 33.22
N LEU A 635 5.89 -24.71 32.63
CA LEU A 635 6.96 -24.01 33.37
C LEU A 635 6.44 -22.80 34.17
N CYS A 636 5.72 -21.90 33.52
CA CYS A 636 5.39 -20.58 34.10
C CYS A 636 3.93 -20.46 34.55
N GLY A 637 3.13 -21.52 34.43
CA GLY A 637 1.71 -21.52 34.76
C GLY A 637 0.93 -20.48 33.97
N SER A 638 -0.10 -19.90 34.60
CA SER A 638 -0.92 -18.84 34.00
C SER A 638 -0.27 -17.45 33.99
N LEU A 639 1.04 -17.33 34.24
CA LEU A 639 1.78 -16.07 34.04
C LEU A 639 2.10 -15.81 32.56
N VAL A 640 2.01 -16.82 31.70
CA VAL A 640 2.33 -16.73 30.27
C VAL A 640 1.15 -17.17 29.40
N GLU A 641 1.11 -16.63 28.18
CA GLU A 641 0.20 -17.04 27.12
C GLU A 641 0.98 -17.35 25.85
N ILE A 642 0.42 -18.24 25.02
CA ILE A 642 1.00 -18.65 23.74
C ILE A 642 0.04 -18.22 22.64
N ARG A 643 0.52 -17.42 21.70
CA ARG A 643 -0.24 -16.94 20.54
C ARG A 643 -0.27 -17.99 19.44
N SER A 644 -1.23 -17.88 18.52
CA SER A 644 -1.42 -18.84 17.42
C SER A 644 -0.23 -18.97 16.46
N ASP A 645 0.70 -18.00 16.47
CA ASP A 645 1.95 -18.00 15.68
C ASP A 645 3.17 -18.56 16.45
N GLY A 646 2.95 -19.13 17.64
CA GLY A 646 3.99 -19.68 18.51
C GLY A 646 4.75 -18.64 19.33
N THR A 647 4.33 -17.38 19.33
CA THR A 647 4.90 -16.32 20.19
C THR A 647 4.49 -16.54 21.64
N VAL A 648 5.45 -16.47 22.57
CA VAL A 648 5.21 -16.58 24.02
C VAL A 648 5.33 -15.20 24.66
N GLU A 649 4.30 -14.80 25.42
CA GLU A 649 4.19 -13.49 26.04
C GLU A 649 3.72 -13.62 27.50
N LEU A 650 3.97 -12.62 28.34
CA LEU A 650 3.39 -12.56 29.69
C LEU A 650 1.89 -12.25 29.61
N VAL A 651 1.10 -12.84 30.51
CA VAL A 651 -0.38 -12.76 30.50
C VAL A 651 -0.93 -11.33 30.53
N HIS A 652 -0.19 -10.38 31.13
CA HIS A 652 -0.49 -8.95 31.18
C HIS A 652 0.71 -8.14 31.70
N LEU A 653 0.78 -6.83 31.44
CA LEU A 653 1.80 -5.90 32.01
C LEU A 653 1.96 -6.06 33.53
N THR A 654 0.85 -6.25 34.24
CA THR A 654 0.86 -6.38 35.71
C THR A 654 1.71 -7.55 36.18
N ALA A 655 1.82 -8.64 35.40
CA ALA A 655 2.73 -9.74 35.70
C ALA A 655 4.20 -9.29 35.56
N LYS A 656 4.54 -8.56 34.49
CA LYS A 656 5.88 -7.99 34.30
C LYS A 656 6.27 -7.04 35.44
N LEU A 657 5.37 -6.13 35.83
CA LEU A 657 5.61 -5.21 36.94
C LEU A 657 5.79 -5.95 38.27
N PHE A 658 4.93 -6.93 38.55
CA PHE A 658 5.00 -7.76 39.75
C PHE A 658 6.32 -8.55 39.85
N LEU A 659 6.74 -9.20 38.76
CA LEU A 659 8.00 -9.94 38.70
C LEU A 659 9.21 -9.05 39.05
N ILE A 660 9.16 -7.78 38.65
CA ILE A 660 10.22 -6.79 38.91
C ILE A 660 10.08 -6.20 40.33
N SER A 661 8.88 -5.84 40.79
CA SER A 661 8.66 -5.19 42.09
C SER A 661 8.97 -6.13 43.26
N GLU A 662 8.53 -7.38 43.16
CA GLU A 662 8.79 -8.43 44.16
C GLU A 662 10.17 -9.08 43.97
N LYS A 663 11.00 -8.55 43.05
CA LYS A 663 12.38 -8.99 42.79
C LYS A 663 12.52 -10.46 42.35
N HIS A 664 11.46 -11.08 41.83
CA HIS A 664 11.52 -12.39 41.19
C HIS A 664 12.35 -12.37 39.89
N VAL A 665 12.41 -11.22 39.21
CA VAL A 665 13.29 -10.95 38.07
C VAL A 665 13.98 -9.60 38.27
N ASN A 666 15.30 -9.55 38.09
CA ASN A 666 16.06 -8.30 37.99
C ASN A 666 16.30 -7.99 36.49
N PRO A 667 15.69 -6.92 35.93
CA PRO A 667 15.83 -6.62 34.50
C PRO A 667 17.25 -6.40 34.02
N ALA A 668 18.10 -5.73 34.82
CA ALA A 668 19.47 -5.43 34.42
C ALA A 668 20.32 -6.71 34.40
N ARG A 669 20.12 -7.63 35.36
CA ARG A 669 20.77 -8.94 35.37
C ARG A 669 20.25 -9.87 34.28
N GLY A 670 18.95 -9.84 33.98
CA GLY A 670 18.39 -10.60 32.85
C GLY A 670 18.88 -10.07 31.50
N ASP A 671 19.06 -8.76 31.37
CA ASP A 671 19.73 -8.14 30.23
C ASP A 671 21.22 -8.52 30.15
N LEU A 672 21.91 -8.64 31.29
CA LEU A 672 23.30 -9.09 31.33
C LEU A 672 23.42 -10.54 30.87
N GLN A 673 22.58 -11.43 31.39
CA GLN A 673 22.51 -12.84 30.98
C GLN A 673 22.21 -12.99 29.47
N LEU A 674 21.31 -12.19 28.92
CA LEU A 674 21.04 -12.17 27.48
C LEU A 674 22.18 -11.55 26.66
N ALA A 675 22.89 -10.55 27.18
CA ALA A 675 24.07 -9.98 26.52
C ALA A 675 25.19 -11.05 26.41
N SER A 676 25.55 -11.68 27.53
CA SER A 676 26.55 -12.76 27.56
C SER A 676 26.11 -13.93 26.68
N LEU A 677 24.87 -14.41 26.79
CA LEU A 677 24.38 -15.52 25.95
C LEU A 677 24.46 -15.20 24.46
N CYS A 678 24.10 -13.98 24.04
CA CYS A 678 24.21 -13.57 22.64
C CYS A 678 25.67 -13.53 22.17
N LEU A 679 26.59 -13.00 22.98
CA LEU A 679 28.01 -12.86 22.62
C LEU A 679 28.73 -14.21 22.64
N SER A 680 28.66 -14.96 23.74
CA SER A 680 29.30 -16.27 23.87
C SER A 680 28.83 -17.25 22.80
N TYR A 681 27.56 -17.18 22.39
CA TYR A 681 27.02 -17.98 21.28
C TYR A 681 27.60 -17.57 19.93
N LEU A 682 27.77 -16.27 19.64
CA LEU A 682 28.39 -15.81 18.41
C LEU A 682 29.88 -16.20 18.35
N ASN A 683 30.57 -16.30 19.49
CA ASN A 683 31.95 -16.81 19.62
C ASN A 683 32.09 -18.33 19.38
N PHE A 684 31.05 -19.03 18.91
CA PHE A 684 31.14 -20.47 18.63
C PHE A 684 31.85 -20.74 17.29
N PRO A 685 32.62 -21.85 17.18
CA PRO A 685 33.33 -22.23 15.95
C PRO A 685 32.43 -22.29 14.69
N ILE A 686 31.13 -22.58 14.87
CA ILE A 686 30.13 -22.64 13.79
C ILE A 686 29.90 -21.30 13.05
N PHE A 687 30.43 -20.20 13.58
CA PHE A 687 30.37 -18.86 13.01
C PHE A 687 31.71 -18.38 12.43
N THR A 688 32.84 -18.85 12.99
CA THR A 688 34.20 -18.41 12.65
C THR A 688 34.90 -19.33 11.66
N ASP A 689 34.60 -20.62 11.68
CA ASP A 689 35.35 -21.63 10.94
C ASP A 689 34.88 -21.74 9.48
N ASP A 690 35.80 -22.07 8.58
CA ASP A 690 35.48 -22.47 7.22
C ASP A 690 35.05 -23.93 7.15
N LEU A 691 33.83 -24.16 7.65
CA LEU A 691 33.11 -25.42 7.59
C LEU A 691 32.89 -25.88 6.14
N GLU A 692 33.06 -27.17 5.90
CA GLU A 692 32.67 -27.80 4.63
C GLU A 692 31.13 -27.71 4.44
N PRO A 693 30.62 -27.54 3.20
CA PRO A 693 29.18 -27.33 2.97
C PRO A 693 28.29 -28.42 3.59
N LYS A 694 28.74 -29.68 3.61
CA LYS A 694 28.00 -30.80 4.21
C LYS A 694 27.91 -30.73 5.73
N GLU A 695 28.94 -30.19 6.39
CA GLU A 695 28.98 -30.02 7.85
C GLU A 695 28.07 -28.87 8.25
N GLN A 696 28.16 -27.75 7.53
CA GLN A 696 27.24 -26.62 7.67
C GLN A 696 25.78 -27.05 7.46
N ASP A 697 25.50 -27.83 6.40
CA ASP A 697 24.15 -28.33 6.11
C ASP A 697 23.61 -29.24 7.25
N SER A 698 24.45 -30.08 7.86
CA SER A 698 24.06 -30.88 9.03
C SER A 698 23.74 -30.00 10.25
N LEU A 699 24.60 -29.01 10.54
CA LEU A 699 24.40 -28.06 11.65
C LEU A 699 23.13 -27.23 11.47
N ILE A 700 22.79 -26.86 10.24
CA ILE A 700 21.51 -26.22 9.93
C ILE A 700 20.35 -27.16 10.28
N VAL A 701 20.36 -28.42 9.82
CA VAL A 701 19.25 -29.37 10.07
C VAL A 701 19.07 -29.72 11.55
N ASP A 702 20.15 -29.85 12.33
CA ASP A 702 20.09 -30.13 13.78
C ASP A 702 19.72 -28.88 14.64
N GLY A 703 19.65 -27.70 14.03
CA GLY A 703 19.13 -26.48 14.68
C GLY A 703 20.18 -25.48 15.18
N SER A 704 21.48 -25.68 14.90
CA SER A 704 22.58 -24.94 15.53
C SER A 704 22.54 -23.42 15.36
N TYR A 705 21.80 -22.90 14.36
CA TYR A 705 21.66 -21.47 14.09
C TYR A 705 20.38 -20.84 14.68
N ALA A 706 19.61 -21.57 15.52
CA ALA A 706 18.24 -21.20 15.90
C ALA A 706 18.10 -19.86 16.65
N PHE A 707 19.16 -19.41 17.32
CA PHE A 707 19.19 -18.15 18.07
C PHE A 707 19.94 -17.01 17.34
N MET A 708 20.57 -17.30 16.19
CA MET A 708 21.44 -16.37 15.44
C MET A 708 20.75 -15.03 15.14
N ASP A 709 19.53 -15.06 14.62
CA ASP A 709 18.81 -13.84 14.23
C ASP A 709 18.48 -12.93 15.44
N TYR A 710 18.33 -13.50 16.63
CA TYR A 710 18.11 -12.72 17.85
C TYR A 710 19.43 -12.14 18.37
N ALA A 711 20.48 -12.98 18.45
CA ALA A 711 21.78 -12.58 18.97
C ALA A 711 22.39 -11.41 18.18
N ILE A 712 22.44 -11.52 16.84
CA ILE A 712 23.03 -10.49 15.96
C ILE A 712 22.32 -9.13 16.09
N ILE A 713 20.99 -9.13 16.23
CA ILE A 713 20.20 -7.89 16.25
C ILE A 713 20.21 -7.21 17.64
N TYR A 714 20.26 -7.98 18.73
CA TYR A 714 19.97 -7.46 20.06
C TYR A 714 21.13 -7.44 21.05
N TRP A 715 22.30 -8.03 20.76
CA TRP A 715 23.45 -8.03 21.70
C TRP A 715 23.78 -6.61 22.21
N VAL A 716 23.86 -5.61 21.33
CA VAL A 716 24.10 -4.20 21.71
C VAL A 716 23.03 -3.67 22.67
N ARG A 717 21.75 -3.96 22.40
CA ARG A 717 20.63 -3.46 23.22
C ARG A 717 20.54 -4.14 24.58
N HIS A 718 21.06 -5.36 24.71
CA HIS A 718 21.19 -6.05 25.99
C HIS A 718 22.39 -5.52 26.77
N LEU A 719 23.57 -5.42 26.13
CA LEU A 719 24.80 -4.88 26.72
C LEU A 719 24.63 -3.44 27.26
N GLU A 720 23.95 -2.57 26.51
CA GLU A 720 23.66 -1.22 26.98
C GLU A 720 22.63 -1.16 28.11
N ALA A 721 21.73 -2.14 28.20
CA ALA A 721 20.72 -2.21 29.26
C ALA A 721 21.28 -2.80 30.56
N SER A 722 22.27 -3.71 30.48
CA SER A 722 23.01 -4.22 31.64
C SER A 722 24.04 -3.24 32.19
N SER A 723 24.49 -2.23 31.43
CA SER A 723 25.48 -1.23 31.88
C SER A 723 25.16 -0.56 33.22
N ALA A 724 23.89 -0.52 33.64
CA ALA A 724 23.46 0.04 34.92
C ALA A 724 23.68 -0.89 36.14
N CYS A 725 24.05 -2.16 35.95
CA CYS A 725 24.37 -3.10 37.03
C CYS A 725 25.80 -3.67 36.96
N LEU A 726 26.63 -3.22 36.02
CA LEU A 726 28.03 -3.63 35.92
C LEU A 726 28.92 -2.77 36.83
N ASP A 727 29.62 -3.40 37.76
CA ASP A 727 30.68 -2.80 38.58
C ASP A 727 32.03 -3.44 38.23
N ARG A 728 33.11 -2.65 38.24
CA ARG A 728 34.45 -3.08 37.78
C ARG A 728 35.06 -4.20 38.63
N GLU A 729 34.61 -4.33 39.88
CA GLU A 729 35.09 -5.35 40.81
C GLU A 729 34.28 -6.66 40.79
N ASP A 730 33.12 -6.69 40.09
CA ASP A 730 32.20 -7.83 40.04
C ASP A 730 32.67 -8.94 39.08
N THR A 731 32.36 -10.20 39.40
CA THR A 731 32.65 -11.36 38.54
C THR A 731 31.84 -11.32 37.26
N ASP A 732 30.54 -10.98 37.35
CA ASP A 732 29.66 -10.90 36.18
C ASP A 732 30.18 -9.86 35.14
N THR A 733 30.93 -8.83 35.57
CA THR A 733 31.58 -7.84 34.69
C THR A 733 32.85 -8.38 34.01
N ARG A 734 33.62 -9.24 34.69
CA ARG A 734 34.81 -9.87 34.11
C ARG A 734 34.40 -10.90 33.06
N ASP A 735 33.47 -11.78 33.40
CA ASP A 735 33.00 -12.84 32.49
C ASP A 735 32.46 -12.28 31.16
N ILE A 736 31.71 -11.17 31.19
CA ILE A 736 31.27 -10.50 29.96
C ILE A 736 32.39 -9.70 29.27
N SER A 737 33.39 -9.21 30.01
CA SER A 737 34.55 -8.54 29.41
C SER A 737 35.41 -9.52 28.62
N ASP A 738 35.74 -10.67 29.20
CA ASP A 738 36.48 -11.75 28.54
C ASP A 738 35.71 -12.22 27.28
N THR A 739 34.39 -12.42 27.41
CA THR A 739 33.50 -12.76 26.28
C THR A 739 33.48 -11.69 25.18
N LEU A 740 33.56 -10.40 25.55
CA LEU A 740 33.62 -9.28 24.61
C LEU A 740 34.97 -9.17 23.92
N GLU A 741 36.07 -9.48 24.60
CA GLU A 741 37.41 -9.51 23.99
C GLU A 741 37.50 -10.65 22.97
N ASP A 742 37.08 -11.88 23.32
CA ASP A 742 36.91 -13.00 22.37
C ASP A 742 36.07 -12.57 21.15
N PHE A 743 34.90 -11.96 21.38
CA PHE A 743 33.99 -11.55 20.30
C PHE A 743 34.62 -10.51 19.35
N ILE A 744 35.33 -9.53 19.90
CA ILE A 744 36.00 -8.48 19.12
C ILE A 744 37.30 -9.00 18.47
N GLU A 745 37.95 -10.02 19.02
CA GLU A 745 39.08 -10.67 18.34
C GLU A 745 38.61 -11.50 17.14
N LEU A 746 37.53 -12.26 17.29
CA LEU A 746 37.01 -13.14 16.24
C LEU A 746 36.32 -12.38 15.09
N HIS A 747 35.50 -11.37 15.40
CA HIS A 747 34.58 -10.78 14.41
C HIS A 747 34.96 -9.39 13.89
N TYR A 748 35.94 -8.70 14.49
CA TYR A 748 36.21 -7.29 14.16
C TYR A 748 36.93 -7.10 12.81
N THR A 749 36.16 -6.72 11.79
CA THR A 749 36.71 -6.23 10.52
C THR A 749 37.23 -4.81 10.70
N THR A 750 38.50 -4.55 10.38
CA THR A 750 39.04 -3.18 10.48
C THR A 750 38.42 -2.28 9.40
N PRO A 751 37.53 -1.31 9.75
CA PRO A 751 36.86 -0.50 8.75
C PRO A 751 37.82 0.58 8.24
N ALA A 752 37.79 0.87 6.94
CA ALA A 752 38.58 1.98 6.38
C ALA A 752 38.05 3.35 6.82
N THR A 753 36.76 3.43 7.17
CA THR A 753 36.14 4.64 7.73
C THR A 753 35.84 4.45 9.22
N ARG A 754 36.49 5.22 10.09
CA ARG A 754 36.20 5.28 11.53
C ARG A 754 35.07 6.27 11.83
N PHE A 755 34.19 5.92 12.76
CA PHE A 755 33.08 6.78 13.19
C PHE A 755 33.41 7.63 14.42
N PRO A 756 32.88 8.86 14.51
CA PRO A 756 33.01 9.68 15.71
C PRO A 756 32.18 9.09 16.86
N VAL A 757 32.83 8.84 18.01
CA VAL A 757 32.17 8.33 19.21
C VAL A 757 31.44 9.47 19.92
N SER A 758 30.12 9.34 20.09
CA SER A 758 29.33 10.32 20.85
C SER A 758 29.56 10.17 22.36
N GLN A 759 29.47 11.26 23.11
CA GLN A 759 29.61 11.26 24.57
C GLN A 759 28.64 10.28 25.26
N GLY A 760 27.43 10.12 24.72
CA GLY A 760 26.44 9.15 25.22
C GLY A 760 26.84 7.69 25.01
N ASN A 761 27.61 7.36 23.97
CA ASN A 761 28.16 6.02 23.78
C ASN A 761 29.37 5.77 24.69
N ALA A 762 30.28 6.74 24.77
CA ALA A 762 31.43 6.67 25.68
C ALA A 762 31.00 6.47 27.14
N THR A 763 29.91 7.13 27.56
CA THR A 763 29.34 6.97 28.92
C THR A 763 28.80 5.55 29.16
N ARG A 764 28.02 4.98 28.22
CA ARG A 764 27.43 3.64 28.37
C ARG A 764 28.44 2.50 28.34
N LEU A 765 29.59 2.69 27.69
CA LEU A 765 30.67 1.71 27.58
C LEU A 765 31.86 2.06 28.50
N SER A 766 31.67 2.91 29.51
CA SER A 766 32.73 3.37 30.41
C SER A 766 33.17 2.33 31.45
N CYS A 767 32.32 1.33 31.73
CA CYS A 767 32.67 0.14 32.52
C CYS A 767 33.75 -0.70 31.84
N PHE A 768 33.77 -0.74 30.50
CA PHE A 768 34.75 -1.47 29.67
C PHE A 768 35.98 -0.64 29.28
N GLY A 769 36.17 0.55 29.89
CA GLY A 769 37.22 1.50 29.50
C GLY A 769 38.65 1.03 29.68
N ASP A 770 38.86 -0.06 30.41
CA ASP A 770 40.18 -0.61 30.71
C ASP A 770 40.56 -1.79 29.77
N LEU A 771 39.65 -2.22 28.88
CA LEU A 771 39.88 -3.31 27.91
C LEU A 771 40.76 -2.87 26.75
N GLU A 772 41.66 -3.74 26.29
CA GLU A 772 42.50 -3.46 25.10
C GLU A 772 41.65 -3.31 23.83
N CYS A 773 40.48 -3.94 23.81
CA CYS A 773 39.53 -3.87 22.71
C CYS A 773 38.64 -2.61 22.70
N HIS A 774 38.73 -1.70 23.69
CA HIS A 774 37.71 -0.64 23.93
C HIS A 774 37.38 0.24 22.72
N ASP A 775 38.38 0.74 21.99
CA ASP A 775 38.17 1.54 20.75
C ASP A 775 37.46 0.71 19.67
N ARG A 776 37.88 -0.56 19.49
CA ARG A 776 37.24 -1.50 18.55
C ARG A 776 35.79 -1.78 18.94
N LEU A 777 35.51 -2.03 20.22
CA LEU A 777 34.16 -2.22 20.76
C LEU A 777 33.26 -0.99 20.51
N GLN A 778 33.79 0.23 20.72
CA GLN A 778 33.05 1.45 20.41
C GLN A 778 32.70 1.58 18.92
N GLN A 779 33.65 1.27 18.03
CA GLN A 779 33.40 1.26 16.57
C GLN A 779 32.39 0.16 16.18
N ALA A 780 32.51 -1.05 16.74
CA ALA A 780 31.60 -2.17 16.50
C ALA A 780 30.15 -1.83 16.89
N VAL A 781 29.94 -1.26 18.09
CA VAL A 781 28.61 -0.81 18.56
C VAL A 781 28.02 0.27 17.64
N ILE A 782 28.84 1.22 17.17
CA ILE A 782 28.38 2.28 16.26
C ILE A 782 28.04 1.71 14.87
N SER A 783 28.89 0.86 14.30
CA SER A 783 28.67 0.23 12.99
C SER A 783 27.41 -0.66 13.03
N THR A 784 27.25 -1.51 14.05
CA THR A 784 26.05 -2.35 14.22
C THR A 784 24.78 -1.51 14.26
N ARG A 785 24.76 -0.41 15.03
CA ARG A 785 23.62 0.51 15.06
C ARG A 785 23.35 1.18 13.73
N LYS A 786 24.39 1.54 12.97
CA LYS A 786 24.24 2.08 11.61
C LYS A 786 23.59 1.02 10.70
N GLN A 787 24.04 -0.22 10.76
CA GLN A 787 23.47 -1.34 9.99
C GLN A 787 22.00 -1.64 10.34
N LEU A 788 21.63 -1.51 11.62
CA LEU A 788 20.26 -1.66 12.11
C LEU A 788 19.32 -0.48 11.76
N THR A 789 19.84 0.71 11.48
CA THR A 789 19.02 1.93 11.25
C THR A 789 19.08 2.53 9.86
N PHE A 790 20.08 2.17 9.04
CA PHE A 790 20.30 2.78 7.73
C PHE A 790 19.61 2.02 6.58
N TYR A 791 18.90 2.77 5.74
CA TYR A 791 18.13 2.28 4.59
C TYR A 791 18.78 2.65 3.24
N GLY A 792 20.02 2.18 3.01
CA GLY A 792 20.72 2.15 1.72
C GLY A 792 21.72 1.00 1.67
N GLU A 793 22.48 0.84 0.58
CA GLU A 793 23.69 0.02 0.64
C GLU A 793 24.70 0.72 1.56
N ILE A 794 25.21 0.00 2.56
CA ILE A 794 26.29 0.47 3.42
C ILE A 794 27.59 0.02 2.75
N ASP A 795 28.55 0.92 2.65
CA ASP A 795 29.87 0.55 2.12
C ASP A 795 30.48 -0.54 3.01
N LYS A 796 31.01 -1.62 2.42
CA LYS A 796 31.71 -2.65 3.22
C LYS A 796 32.89 -2.05 3.98
N ALA A 797 33.47 -0.95 3.51
CA ALA A 797 34.52 -0.19 4.21
C ALA A 797 34.06 0.52 5.51
N GLU A 798 32.75 0.56 5.79
CA GLU A 798 32.12 1.12 6.99
C GLU A 798 31.63 0.03 7.99
N ILE A 799 31.79 -1.25 7.64
CA ILE A 799 31.37 -2.39 8.44
C ILE A 799 32.52 -2.80 9.36
N ALA A 800 32.25 -2.83 10.67
CA ALA A 800 33.24 -3.12 11.72
C ALA A 800 33.10 -4.53 12.34
N LEU A 801 32.15 -5.34 11.84
CA LEU A 801 31.94 -6.73 12.23
C LEU A 801 31.50 -7.56 11.01
N ASP A 802 32.05 -8.76 10.86
CA ASP A 802 31.77 -9.71 9.76
C ASP A 802 30.38 -10.38 9.80
N LEU A 803 29.57 -10.10 10.83
CA LEU A 803 28.25 -10.73 11.07
C LEU A 803 27.30 -10.74 9.85
N VAL A 804 27.43 -9.77 8.94
CA VAL A 804 26.64 -9.72 7.70
C VAL A 804 27.06 -10.82 6.73
N ASP A 805 28.37 -11.03 6.55
CA ASP A 805 28.91 -12.08 5.68
C ASP A 805 28.61 -13.48 6.28
N ILE A 806 28.66 -13.62 7.61
CA ILE A 806 28.21 -14.82 8.34
C ILE A 806 26.73 -15.13 8.05
N VAL A 807 25.85 -14.12 8.17
CA VAL A 807 24.41 -14.25 7.86
C VAL A 807 24.19 -14.72 6.41
N GLU A 808 24.95 -14.19 5.46
CA GLU A 808 24.86 -14.58 4.05
C GLU A 808 25.36 -16.02 3.84
N LYS A 809 26.51 -16.39 4.44
CA LYS A 809 27.08 -17.77 4.42
C LYS A 809 26.11 -18.80 5.00
N VAL A 810 25.47 -18.52 6.13
CA VAL A 810 24.49 -19.44 6.77
C VAL A 810 23.22 -19.55 5.93
N ARG A 811 22.66 -18.43 5.44
CA ARG A 811 21.39 -18.45 4.70
C ARG A 811 21.52 -19.06 3.30
N ALA A 812 22.69 -18.97 2.68
CA ALA A 812 22.99 -19.75 1.48
C ALA A 812 22.84 -21.26 1.76
N GLY A 813 23.26 -21.76 2.93
CA GLY A 813 23.06 -23.16 3.33
C GLY A 813 21.59 -23.55 3.50
N PHE A 814 20.77 -22.69 4.12
CA PHE A 814 19.32 -22.90 4.20
C PHE A 814 18.71 -23.06 2.80
N GLU A 815 19.09 -22.20 1.85
CA GLU A 815 18.57 -22.26 0.49
C GLU A 815 19.05 -23.49 -0.27
N ARG A 816 20.31 -23.90 -0.13
CA ARG A 816 20.82 -25.17 -0.70
C ARG A 816 19.98 -26.36 -0.23
N LEU A 817 19.73 -26.47 1.08
CA LEU A 817 18.95 -27.54 1.68
C LEU A 817 17.49 -27.55 1.17
N LEU A 818 16.84 -26.38 1.13
CA LEU A 818 15.43 -26.29 0.76
C LEU A 818 15.18 -26.46 -0.75
N ILE A 819 16.11 -26.03 -1.60
CA ILE A 819 16.03 -26.23 -3.05
C ILE A 819 16.46 -27.66 -3.43
N GLY A 820 17.41 -28.25 -2.69
CA GLY A 820 17.90 -29.62 -2.91
C GLY A 820 16.98 -30.73 -2.37
N ALA A 821 16.08 -30.41 -1.43
CA ALA A 821 15.13 -31.37 -0.88
C ALA A 821 14.14 -31.88 -1.93
N GLN A 822 14.28 -33.14 -2.34
CA GLN A 822 13.24 -33.80 -3.13
C GLN A 822 11.97 -33.98 -2.29
N ASN A 823 10.80 -33.88 -2.94
CA ASN A 823 9.49 -34.07 -2.32
C ASN A 823 9.38 -35.42 -1.59
N GLY A 824 9.69 -35.46 -0.29
CA GLY A 824 9.62 -36.66 0.55
C GLY A 824 10.60 -36.72 1.72
N ASP A 825 11.72 -35.97 1.69
CA ASP A 825 12.84 -36.22 2.63
C ASP A 825 12.67 -35.63 4.05
N GLY A 826 11.57 -34.90 4.29
CA GLY A 826 11.19 -34.38 5.61
C GLY A 826 12.14 -33.33 6.22
N ILE A 827 13.16 -32.88 5.47
CA ILE A 827 14.16 -31.88 5.89
C ILE A 827 13.48 -30.56 6.30
N GLU A 828 12.57 -30.05 5.47
CA GLU A 828 11.79 -28.84 5.76
C GLU A 828 11.08 -28.94 7.12
N SER A 829 10.34 -30.02 7.37
CA SER A 829 9.64 -30.26 8.65
C SER A 829 10.58 -30.45 9.87
N LYS A 830 11.86 -30.82 9.66
CA LYS A 830 12.87 -30.76 10.72
C LYS A 830 13.27 -29.31 10.97
N MET A 831 13.62 -28.56 9.93
CA MET A 831 14.03 -27.15 10.02
C MET A 831 12.92 -26.28 10.63
N GLU A 832 11.65 -26.48 10.25
CA GLU A 832 10.50 -25.74 10.82
C GLU A 832 10.40 -25.83 12.35
N LYS A 833 10.82 -26.95 12.96
CA LYS A 833 10.80 -27.14 14.41
C LYS A 833 11.83 -26.27 15.13
N HIS A 834 12.94 -25.96 14.47
CA HIS A 834 14.04 -25.17 15.03
C HIS A 834 13.96 -23.69 14.64
N TYR A 835 13.43 -23.36 13.46
CA TYR A 835 13.47 -22.01 12.88
C TYR A 835 12.10 -21.40 12.52
N GLY A 836 11.01 -22.17 12.67
CA GLY A 836 9.66 -21.78 12.24
C GLY A 836 9.42 -21.95 10.74
N SER A 837 8.17 -21.73 10.30
CA SER A 837 7.70 -21.97 8.92
C SER A 837 8.25 -21.02 7.85
N ASN A 838 8.90 -19.92 8.24
CA ASN A 838 9.34 -18.87 7.31
C ASN A 838 10.86 -18.93 7.13
N LEU A 839 11.33 -19.98 6.46
CA LEU A 839 12.76 -20.32 6.40
C LEU A 839 13.58 -19.38 5.49
N PHE A 840 12.96 -18.73 4.50
CA PHE A 840 13.65 -17.82 3.57
C PHE A 840 13.76 -16.41 4.15
N LYS A 841 14.93 -15.98 4.63
CA LYS A 841 15.12 -14.74 5.39
C LYS A 841 15.92 -13.66 4.65
N CYS A 842 15.62 -12.37 4.90
CA CYS A 842 16.29 -11.24 4.23
C CYS A 842 17.62 -10.89 4.92
N PRO A 843 18.81 -11.01 4.29
CA PRO A 843 20.13 -10.84 4.94
C PRO A 843 20.36 -9.47 5.59
N ARG A 844 19.64 -8.43 5.14
CA ARG A 844 19.76 -7.06 5.64
C ARG A 844 19.30 -6.93 7.11
N LEU A 845 20.20 -6.58 8.03
CA LEU A 845 19.93 -6.44 9.47
C LEU A 845 18.80 -5.43 9.79
N SER A 846 18.77 -4.29 9.11
CA SER A 846 17.68 -3.27 9.24
C SER A 846 16.32 -3.71 8.68
N CYS A 847 16.20 -4.89 8.09
CA CYS A 847 14.92 -5.36 7.55
C CYS A 847 14.12 -6.15 8.58
N LYS A 848 12.84 -5.80 8.78
CA LYS A 848 11.90 -6.60 9.60
C LYS A 848 11.70 -8.06 9.14
N PHE A 849 12.08 -8.39 7.90
CA PHE A 849 12.08 -9.77 7.36
C PHE A 849 13.41 -10.51 7.60
N PHE A 850 14.34 -9.91 8.33
CA PHE A 850 15.55 -10.55 8.81
C PHE A 850 15.22 -11.73 9.72
N ALA A 851 14.47 -11.50 10.82
CA ALA A 851 14.02 -12.57 11.71
C ALA A 851 12.73 -13.26 11.22
N ASN A 852 11.80 -12.51 10.59
CA ASN A 852 10.46 -13.02 10.27
C ASN A 852 10.36 -13.86 8.99
N GLY A 853 11.30 -13.70 8.05
CA GLY A 853 11.36 -14.45 6.79
C GLY A 853 10.12 -14.40 5.89
N PHE A 854 10.13 -15.31 4.93
CA PHE A 854 9.12 -15.58 3.91
C PHE A 854 8.89 -17.08 3.78
N ALA A 855 7.73 -17.47 3.25
CA ALA A 855 7.41 -18.88 3.02
C ALA A 855 8.11 -19.47 1.77
N THR A 856 8.49 -18.63 0.79
CA THR A 856 9.17 -19.10 -0.43
C THR A 856 10.33 -18.20 -0.86
N ALA A 857 11.27 -18.77 -1.61
CA ALA A 857 12.42 -18.06 -2.17
C ALA A 857 12.01 -16.91 -3.11
N GLU A 858 10.94 -17.07 -3.90
CA GLU A 858 10.46 -16.04 -4.84
C GLU A 858 9.99 -14.79 -4.11
N GLN A 859 9.25 -14.96 -2.99
CA GLN A 859 8.79 -13.85 -2.15
C GLN A 859 9.98 -13.07 -1.58
N ARG A 860 11.01 -13.80 -1.11
CA ARG A 860 12.27 -13.25 -0.62
C ARG A 860 13.02 -12.52 -1.74
N ASN A 861 13.17 -13.12 -2.92
CA ASN A 861 13.86 -12.52 -4.07
C ASN A 861 13.17 -11.24 -4.57
N GLN A 862 11.84 -11.25 -4.68
CA GLN A 862 11.05 -10.07 -5.02
C GLN A 862 11.23 -8.95 -3.98
N HIS A 863 11.43 -9.29 -2.71
CA HIS A 863 11.75 -8.33 -1.67
C HIS A 863 13.19 -7.77 -1.80
N LEU A 864 14.19 -8.58 -2.14
CA LEU A 864 15.58 -8.11 -2.32
C LEU A 864 15.74 -7.12 -3.49
N GLY A 865 15.01 -7.33 -4.59
CA GLY A 865 15.01 -6.39 -5.72
C GLY A 865 14.59 -4.96 -5.33
N LYS A 866 13.82 -4.80 -4.24
CA LYS A 866 13.45 -3.48 -3.69
C LYS A 866 14.59 -2.77 -2.94
N HIS A 867 15.53 -3.53 -2.36
CA HIS A 867 16.72 -3.01 -1.69
C HIS A 867 17.82 -2.64 -2.68
N GLN A 868 18.16 -3.57 -3.58
CA GLN A 868 19.32 -3.45 -4.47
C GLN A 868 19.06 -2.53 -5.68
N ARG A 869 17.82 -2.45 -6.16
CA ARG A 869 17.43 -1.67 -7.35
C ARG A 869 18.42 -1.77 -8.52
N PRO A 870 18.83 -2.99 -8.94
CA PRO A 870 20.05 -3.17 -9.73
C PRO A 870 19.97 -2.57 -11.15
N PHE A 871 18.77 -2.31 -11.66
CA PHE A 871 18.54 -1.84 -13.02
C PHE A 871 18.66 -0.31 -13.10
N ARG A 872 19.88 0.19 -13.28
CA ARG A 872 20.19 1.63 -13.36
C ARG A 872 20.03 2.17 -14.78
N CYS A 873 19.50 3.39 -14.90
CA CYS A 873 19.47 4.10 -16.18
C CYS A 873 20.88 4.53 -16.60
N THR A 874 21.28 4.18 -17.82
CA THR A 874 22.60 4.48 -18.40
C THR A 874 22.72 5.88 -19.01
N VAL A 875 21.63 6.66 -19.07
CA VAL A 875 21.65 8.00 -19.66
C VAL A 875 22.23 9.01 -18.68
N GLU A 876 23.33 9.64 -19.08
CA GLU A 876 24.08 10.60 -18.26
C GLU A 876 23.18 11.76 -17.79
N GLY A 877 23.25 12.07 -16.49
CA GLY A 877 22.40 13.08 -15.85
C GLY A 877 20.97 12.65 -15.50
N CYS A 878 20.57 11.39 -15.77
CA CYS A 878 19.27 10.88 -15.33
C CYS A 878 19.26 10.48 -13.84
N LEU A 879 18.25 10.91 -13.08
CA LEU A 879 18.07 10.52 -11.68
C LEU A 879 17.91 9.00 -11.49
N SER A 880 17.36 8.29 -12.47
CA SER A 880 17.22 6.83 -12.45
C SER A 880 18.55 6.09 -12.63
N GLY A 881 19.63 6.78 -13.01
CA GLY A 881 20.99 6.20 -13.05
C GLY A 881 21.60 6.09 -11.66
N THR A 882 21.37 7.10 -10.81
CA THR A 882 21.83 7.07 -9.41
C THR A 882 20.88 6.30 -8.49
N THR A 883 19.57 6.31 -8.73
CA THR A 883 18.57 5.68 -7.85
C THR A 883 18.21 4.22 -8.18
N GLY A 884 18.40 3.78 -9.43
CA GLY A 884 18.09 2.41 -9.87
C GLY A 884 16.60 2.05 -9.90
N MET A 885 16.28 0.89 -10.46
CA MET A 885 14.93 0.30 -10.56
C MET A 885 14.94 -1.18 -10.18
N THR A 886 13.77 -1.71 -9.80
CA THR A 886 13.68 -3.05 -9.18
C THR A 886 13.61 -4.19 -10.21
N SER A 887 13.29 -3.88 -11.47
CA SER A 887 13.28 -4.86 -12.56
C SER A 887 13.70 -4.27 -13.91
N GLU A 888 14.24 -5.12 -14.78
CA GLU A 888 14.55 -4.77 -16.18
C GLU A 888 13.33 -4.19 -16.91
N LYS A 889 12.12 -4.70 -16.63
CA LYS A 889 10.88 -4.20 -17.23
C LYS A 889 10.57 -2.75 -16.82
N GLU A 890 10.96 -2.34 -15.61
CA GLU A 890 10.85 -0.95 -15.17
C GLU A 890 11.91 -0.08 -15.85
N LEU A 891 13.15 -0.56 -16.00
CA LEU A 891 14.21 0.13 -16.75
C LEU A 891 13.81 0.33 -18.22
N GLN A 892 13.36 -0.71 -18.91
CA GLN A 892 12.86 -0.64 -20.28
C GLN A 892 11.67 0.30 -20.43
N LYS A 893 10.75 0.30 -19.46
CA LYS A 893 9.62 1.24 -19.44
C LYS A 893 10.09 2.69 -19.20
N HIS A 894 10.98 2.91 -18.24
CA HIS A 894 11.58 4.21 -17.96
C HIS A 894 12.35 4.76 -19.17
N MET A 895 13.15 3.92 -19.84
CA MET A 895 13.82 4.27 -21.11
C MET A 895 12.79 4.69 -22.16
N LYS A 896 11.76 3.88 -22.37
CA LYS A 896 10.70 4.13 -23.37
C LYS A 896 9.82 5.34 -23.08
N GLU A 897 9.62 5.70 -21.81
CA GLU A 897 8.74 6.80 -21.38
C GLU A 897 9.50 8.11 -21.10
N THR A 898 10.77 8.03 -20.68
CA THR A 898 11.60 9.18 -20.23
C THR A 898 12.71 9.53 -21.22
N HIS A 899 13.29 8.54 -21.91
CA HIS A 899 14.42 8.70 -22.83
C HIS A 899 14.02 8.39 -24.28
N VAL A 900 12.97 9.06 -24.75
CA VAL A 900 12.46 8.93 -26.12
C VAL A 900 13.45 9.55 -27.13
N GLY A 901 14.46 8.77 -27.51
CA GLY A 901 15.44 9.17 -28.54
C GLY A 901 16.86 8.62 -28.36
N HIS A 902 17.21 8.05 -27.21
CA HIS A 902 18.47 7.33 -27.00
C HIS A 902 18.22 5.83 -26.86
N GLN A 903 17.91 5.18 -27.97
CA GLN A 903 18.43 3.84 -28.19
C GLN A 903 19.78 4.03 -28.89
N SER A 904 20.79 3.27 -28.47
CA SER A 904 22.06 3.16 -29.20
C SER A 904 21.79 2.77 -30.64
N GLU A 905 22.64 3.23 -31.55
CA GLU A 905 22.60 2.81 -32.95
C GLU A 905 22.71 1.28 -33.01
N ASP A 906 21.92 0.66 -33.89
CA ASP A 906 22.16 -0.73 -34.26
C ASP A 906 23.57 -0.82 -34.84
N GLU A 907 24.49 -1.52 -34.18
CA GLU A 907 25.77 -1.90 -34.80
C GLU A 907 25.45 -2.73 -36.04
N PHE A 908 25.70 -2.14 -37.20
CA PHE A 908 25.67 -2.86 -38.46
C PHE A 908 26.83 -3.87 -38.47
N PRO A 909 26.60 -5.12 -38.93
CA PRO A 909 27.68 -6.07 -39.17
C PRO A 909 28.79 -5.44 -40.02
N ASP A 910 30.05 -5.68 -39.67
CA ASP A 910 31.16 -5.13 -40.44
C ASP A 910 31.32 -5.84 -41.79
N ASP A 911 32.13 -5.24 -42.68
CA ASP A 911 32.37 -5.78 -44.02
C ASP A 911 33.04 -7.18 -43.99
N TYR A 912 33.64 -7.59 -42.87
CA TYR A 912 34.24 -8.91 -42.67
C TYR A 912 33.16 -9.98 -42.42
N GLU A 913 32.13 -9.67 -41.64
CA GLU A 913 30.96 -10.55 -41.43
C GLU A 913 30.12 -10.71 -42.71
N VAL A 914 29.99 -9.64 -43.50
CA VAL A 914 29.34 -9.68 -44.81
C VAL A 914 30.15 -10.53 -45.80
N ALA A 915 31.47 -10.37 -45.85
CA ALA A 915 32.35 -11.18 -46.70
C ALA A 915 32.32 -12.67 -46.34
N ARG A 916 32.22 -13.01 -45.05
CA ARG A 916 32.11 -14.40 -44.58
C ARG A 916 30.79 -15.08 -44.97
N SER A 917 29.76 -14.29 -45.25
CA SER A 917 28.41 -14.76 -45.63
C SER A 917 28.27 -15.07 -47.12
N LEU A 918 29.29 -14.80 -47.95
CA LEU A 918 29.28 -14.96 -49.41
C LEU A 918 30.04 -16.18 -49.93
N GLN A 919 30.55 -17.06 -49.06
CA GLN A 919 31.23 -18.31 -49.47
C GLN A 919 30.30 -19.53 -49.35
N PRO A 920 30.24 -20.42 -50.36
CA PRO A 920 29.49 -21.67 -50.26
C PRO A 920 30.17 -22.66 -49.30
N PRO A 921 29.41 -23.52 -48.61
CA PRO A 921 29.94 -24.36 -47.53
C PRO A 921 30.81 -25.53 -48.05
N PRO A 922 31.98 -25.80 -47.44
CA PRO A 922 32.69 -27.06 -47.62
C PRO A 922 32.03 -28.19 -46.82
N SER A 923 32.19 -29.42 -47.30
CA SER A 923 31.58 -30.63 -46.76
C SER A 923 32.33 -31.26 -45.59
N ASN A 924 31.58 -32.02 -44.77
CA ASN A 924 32.07 -32.85 -43.65
C ASN A 924 33.43 -33.54 -43.85
N THR A 925 34.34 -33.26 -42.91
CA THR A 925 35.20 -34.17 -42.11
C THR A 925 35.95 -33.23 -41.14
N GLY A 926 36.46 -33.57 -39.96
CA GLY A 926 36.85 -34.80 -39.29
C GLY A 926 37.77 -34.35 -38.13
N ALA A 927 37.91 -35.18 -37.09
CA ALA A 927 38.52 -34.83 -35.79
C ALA A 927 39.94 -34.19 -35.78
N SER A 928 40.24 -33.52 -34.65
CA SER A 928 41.45 -33.65 -33.80
C SER A 928 42.30 -32.39 -33.48
N ASP A 929 42.82 -32.41 -32.25
CA ASP A 929 44.09 -31.84 -31.74
C ASP A 929 44.30 -30.35 -31.40
N VAL A 930 45.30 -30.18 -30.51
CA VAL A 930 45.63 -29.07 -29.59
C VAL A 930 47.16 -29.21 -29.36
N PRO A 931 48.03 -28.17 -29.45
CA PRO A 931 48.13 -27.19 -28.35
C PRO A 931 48.71 -25.76 -28.66
N GLU A 932 48.70 -24.92 -27.62
CA GLU A 932 49.80 -24.03 -27.13
C GLU A 932 50.51 -22.92 -27.95
N LEU A 933 50.75 -21.79 -27.23
CA LEU A 933 51.97 -20.91 -27.20
C LEU A 933 52.39 -20.19 -28.51
N GLN A 934 53.09 -19.03 -28.54
CA GLN A 934 53.55 -18.06 -27.53
C GLN A 934 53.82 -16.68 -28.19
N GLU A 935 53.88 -15.61 -27.38
CA GLU A 935 54.71 -14.38 -27.50
C GLU A 935 55.01 -13.69 -28.85
N PHE A 936 54.97 -12.34 -28.86
CA PHE A 936 56.14 -11.53 -29.28
C PHE A 936 56.10 -10.08 -28.72
N THR A 937 56.99 -9.82 -27.75
CA THR A 937 57.77 -8.58 -27.46
C THR A 937 57.13 -7.17 -27.42
N VAL A 938 57.37 -6.49 -26.29
CA VAL A 938 57.39 -5.03 -26.11
C VAL A 938 58.78 -4.47 -26.50
N PRO A 939 58.93 -3.14 -26.75
CA PRO A 939 59.98 -2.42 -26.00
C PRO A 939 59.63 -1.00 -25.50
N GLU A 940 60.27 -0.64 -24.39
CA GLU A 940 60.37 0.69 -23.75
C GLU A 940 61.49 1.57 -24.40
N VAL A 941 61.81 2.83 -24.05
CA VAL A 941 61.56 3.70 -22.87
C VAL A 941 61.19 5.14 -23.32
N ALA A 942 60.86 6.03 -22.38
CA ALA A 942 60.96 7.51 -22.44
C ALA A 942 62.45 8.00 -22.62
N PRO A 943 62.90 9.28 -22.41
CA PRO A 943 62.23 10.51 -21.93
C PRO A 943 62.70 11.85 -22.61
N VAL A 944 62.46 13.00 -21.93
CA VAL A 944 63.29 14.25 -21.84
C VAL A 944 62.66 15.60 -22.27
N GLN A 945 62.49 16.48 -21.25
CA GLN A 945 62.68 17.96 -21.15
C GLN A 945 62.21 18.90 -22.29
N ALA A 946 61.38 19.93 -22.08
CA ALA A 946 61.45 21.10 -21.17
C ALA A 946 62.31 22.28 -21.68
N GLN A 947 61.75 23.49 -21.66
CA GLN A 947 62.48 24.77 -21.61
C GLN A 947 61.63 25.86 -20.94
N GLU A 948 62.27 26.61 -20.04
CA GLU A 948 61.70 27.65 -19.18
C GLU A 948 62.01 29.06 -19.73
N GLN A 949 61.39 30.09 -19.13
CA GLN A 949 61.88 31.48 -18.85
C GLN A 949 60.66 32.31 -18.39
N ASP A 950 60.68 33.15 -17.34
CA ASP A 950 61.73 33.54 -16.38
C ASP A 950 61.11 33.97 -15.02
N GLU A 951 61.93 33.97 -13.96
CA GLU A 951 61.65 34.49 -12.60
C GLU A 951 62.24 35.94 -12.44
N PRO A 952 62.39 36.63 -11.26
CA PRO A 952 62.23 36.22 -9.85
C PRO A 952 61.48 37.21 -8.89
N ALA A 953 61.48 36.87 -7.60
CA ALA A 953 60.73 37.49 -6.48
C ALA A 953 61.47 38.56 -5.62
N SER A 954 60.73 39.22 -4.70
CA SER A 954 61.20 39.73 -3.37
C SER A 954 60.00 40.23 -2.52
N ARG A 955 60.00 40.34 -1.18
CA ARG A 955 60.71 39.65 -0.07
C ARG A 955 59.90 39.83 1.24
N ASP A 956 59.85 38.78 2.06
CA ASP A 956 59.79 38.70 3.53
C ASP A 956 58.80 39.51 4.44
N ALA A 957 58.02 38.71 5.20
CA ALA A 957 57.76 38.78 6.65
C ALA A 957 56.75 39.79 7.29
N ALA A 958 55.68 39.23 7.90
CA ALA A 958 55.49 39.14 9.37
C ALA A 958 54.03 39.30 9.89
N ASN A 959 53.71 38.51 10.94
CA ASN A 959 52.66 38.67 11.97
C ASN A 959 51.15 38.45 11.68
N ALA A 960 50.72 37.23 12.03
CA ALA A 960 49.92 36.90 13.23
C ALA A 960 48.37 36.97 13.24
N LYS A 961 47.82 35.92 13.89
CA LYS A 961 46.44 35.70 14.38
C LYS A 961 45.38 35.33 13.35
N GLU A 962 45.31 34.03 13.05
CA GLU A 962 44.12 33.40 12.48
C GLU A 962 42.99 33.32 13.52
N GLN A 963 41.81 33.84 13.16
CA GLN A 963 40.54 33.47 13.76
C GLN A 963 39.72 32.72 12.70
N PHE A 964 39.26 31.52 13.03
CA PHE A 964 38.38 30.73 12.18
C PHE A 964 36.98 31.36 12.09
N GLN A 965 36.55 31.75 10.89
CA GLN A 965 35.13 31.78 10.50
C GLN A 965 34.95 31.30 9.04
N PRO A 966 33.81 30.66 8.71
CA PRO A 966 33.74 29.72 7.59
C PRO A 966 33.54 30.37 6.22
N ARG A 967 34.15 29.80 5.17
CA ARG A 967 33.88 30.20 3.78
C ARG A 967 32.50 29.73 3.33
N LEU A 968 31.65 30.70 3.04
CA LEU A 968 30.33 30.55 2.40
C LEU A 968 30.40 29.68 1.13
N VAL A 969 29.63 28.60 1.10
CA VAL A 969 29.33 27.88 -0.14
C VAL A 969 28.49 28.79 -1.03
N HIS A 970 28.96 29.00 -2.26
CA HIS A 970 28.38 29.98 -3.17
C HIS A 970 27.01 29.51 -3.70
N ILE A 971 25.92 29.99 -3.11
CA ILE A 971 24.57 29.78 -3.65
C ILE A 971 24.48 30.52 -4.99
N LYS A 972 24.65 29.79 -6.10
CA LYS A 972 24.34 30.30 -7.44
C LYS A 972 22.84 30.58 -7.51
N GLN A 973 22.46 31.84 -7.29
CA GLN A 973 21.12 32.31 -7.62
C GLN A 973 20.84 32.00 -9.10
N LYS A 974 19.79 31.22 -9.35
CA LYS A 974 19.36 30.84 -10.70
C LYS A 974 18.68 32.06 -11.34
N GLN A 975 19.47 32.95 -11.93
CA GLN A 975 18.95 34.20 -12.50
C GLN A 975 18.04 33.91 -13.70
N GLU A 976 16.74 34.14 -13.51
CA GLU A 976 15.73 33.97 -14.56
C GLU A 976 15.72 35.18 -15.51
N HIS A 977 15.85 34.93 -16.81
CA HIS A 977 15.75 35.96 -17.83
C HIS A 977 14.36 35.92 -18.49
N ARG A 978 13.43 36.75 -18.02
CA ARG A 978 12.08 36.89 -18.61
C ARG A 978 12.11 37.70 -19.90
N CYS A 979 11.33 37.26 -20.88
CA CYS A 979 10.96 38.12 -21.99
C CYS A 979 10.01 39.23 -21.51
N GLN A 980 10.20 40.44 -22.01
CA GLN A 980 9.35 41.60 -21.67
C GLN A 980 8.07 41.65 -22.52
N PHE A 981 7.99 40.85 -23.59
CA PHE A 981 6.90 40.83 -24.57
C PHE A 981 6.05 39.55 -24.52
N CYS A 982 6.44 38.53 -23.75
CA CYS A 982 5.62 37.33 -23.50
C CYS A 982 6.10 36.57 -22.24
N ASP A 983 5.28 35.66 -21.71
CA ASP A 983 5.52 34.95 -20.44
C ASP A 983 6.69 33.93 -20.45
N LYS A 984 7.53 33.91 -21.49
CA LYS A 984 8.64 32.96 -21.60
C LYS A 984 9.82 33.36 -20.71
N VAL A 985 10.29 32.39 -19.93
CA VAL A 985 11.45 32.51 -19.03
C VAL A 985 12.61 31.69 -19.59
N PHE A 986 13.80 32.27 -19.64
CA PHE A 986 15.01 31.62 -20.14
C PHE A 986 16.07 31.51 -19.04
N THR A 987 16.77 30.37 -19.01
CA THR A 987 17.80 30.06 -17.99
C THR A 987 19.19 30.63 -18.32
N ARG A 988 19.35 31.25 -19.50
CA ARG A 988 20.61 31.88 -19.97
C ARG A 988 20.26 33.11 -20.81
N LYS A 989 20.97 34.22 -20.62
CA LYS A 989 20.71 35.49 -21.31
C LYS A 989 20.70 35.35 -22.84
N PHE A 990 21.67 34.66 -23.43
CA PHE A 990 21.74 34.39 -24.88
C PHE A 990 20.46 33.76 -25.47
N ASN A 991 19.77 32.89 -24.73
CA ASN A 991 18.51 32.29 -25.19
C ASN A 991 17.37 33.31 -25.20
N LEU A 992 17.34 34.23 -24.23
CA LEU A 992 16.42 35.37 -24.25
C LEU A 992 16.77 36.30 -25.41
N ASP A 993 18.04 36.66 -25.59
CA ASP A 993 18.49 37.57 -26.65
C ASP A 993 18.11 37.03 -28.05
N SER A 994 18.32 35.74 -28.31
CA SER A 994 17.89 35.08 -29.56
C SER A 994 16.36 35.05 -29.72
N HIS A 995 15.61 34.93 -28.61
CA HIS A 995 14.16 35.01 -28.64
C HIS A 995 13.65 36.45 -28.85
N LEU A 996 14.33 37.47 -28.35
CA LEU A 996 13.94 38.88 -28.56
C LEU A 996 13.95 39.27 -30.04
N VAL A 997 14.83 38.68 -30.86
CA VAL A 997 14.82 38.84 -32.33
C VAL A 997 13.48 38.38 -32.95
N THR A 998 12.75 37.46 -32.32
CA THR A 998 11.42 37.01 -32.82
C THR A 998 10.28 37.99 -32.55
N HIS A 999 10.51 39.03 -31.73
CA HIS A 999 9.58 40.15 -31.52
C HIS A 999 9.91 41.37 -32.39
N SER A 1000 11.01 41.33 -33.16
CA SER A 1000 11.33 42.38 -34.14
C SER A 1000 10.70 42.08 -35.50
N GLU A 1001 10.26 43.12 -36.21
CA GLU A 1001 9.85 43.00 -37.61
C GLU A 1001 11.05 42.91 -38.57
N ASP A 1002 12.25 43.29 -38.12
CA ASP A 1002 13.48 43.16 -38.90
C ASP A 1002 13.87 41.69 -39.09
N ARG A 1003 13.78 41.23 -40.34
CA ARG A 1003 14.13 39.87 -40.77
C ARG A 1003 15.32 39.92 -41.73
N PRO A 1004 16.56 40.01 -41.22
CA PRO A 1004 17.74 40.23 -42.06
C PRO A 1004 18.05 39.07 -43.01
N TRP A 1005 17.62 37.85 -42.68
CA TRP A 1005 17.95 36.64 -43.43
C TRP A 1005 16.95 36.39 -44.56
N LYS A 1006 17.18 37.03 -45.72
CA LYS A 1006 16.33 36.88 -46.92
C LYS A 1006 16.74 35.67 -47.76
N CYS A 1007 15.78 34.94 -48.30
CA CYS A 1007 16.06 33.89 -49.26
C CYS A 1007 16.30 34.49 -50.65
N HIS A 1008 17.34 34.02 -51.36
CA HIS A 1008 17.64 34.46 -52.72
C HIS A 1008 16.78 33.77 -53.79
N ALA A 1009 16.20 32.60 -53.47
CA ALA A 1009 15.33 31.84 -54.39
C ALA A 1009 13.83 32.16 -54.24
N CYS A 1010 13.40 32.83 -53.16
CA CYS A 1010 12.04 33.37 -53.06
C CYS A 1010 11.97 34.55 -52.08
N SER A 1011 10.97 35.42 -52.20
CA SER A 1011 10.83 36.67 -51.43
C SER A 1011 10.57 36.53 -49.92
N LYS A 1012 10.86 35.38 -49.30
CA LYS A 1012 10.66 35.14 -47.85
C LYS A 1012 11.89 35.58 -47.05
N SER A 1013 11.63 36.20 -45.90
CA SER A 1013 12.67 36.66 -44.96
C SER A 1013 12.45 36.07 -43.57
N PHE A 1014 13.55 35.74 -42.90
CA PHE A 1014 13.59 35.01 -41.63
C PHE A 1014 14.34 35.80 -40.56
N ALA A 1015 13.96 35.59 -39.29
CA ALA A 1015 14.57 36.26 -38.14
C ALA A 1015 15.95 35.66 -37.76
N ARG A 1016 16.27 34.44 -38.23
CA ARG A 1016 17.53 33.74 -37.93
C ARG A 1016 18.08 33.02 -39.16
N GLU A 1017 19.40 32.98 -39.28
CA GLU A 1017 20.12 32.32 -40.38
C GLU A 1017 19.80 30.82 -40.48
N SER A 1018 19.71 30.13 -39.34
CA SER A 1018 19.37 28.69 -39.30
C SER A 1018 17.95 28.40 -39.80
N ASP A 1019 17.01 29.34 -39.64
CA ASP A 1019 15.65 29.21 -40.20
C ASP A 1019 15.66 29.45 -41.72
N LEU A 1020 16.50 30.36 -42.23
CA LEU A 1020 16.75 30.54 -43.66
C LEU A 1020 17.44 29.31 -44.28
N SER A 1021 18.50 28.79 -43.66
CA SER A 1021 19.24 27.60 -44.11
C SER A 1021 18.36 26.35 -44.17
N ARG A 1022 17.43 26.20 -43.21
CA ARG A 1022 16.41 25.13 -43.25
C ARG A 1022 15.37 25.35 -44.35
N HIS A 1023 15.05 26.60 -44.69
CA HIS A 1023 14.13 26.92 -45.77
C HIS A 1023 14.76 26.72 -47.16
N SER A 1024 16.03 27.11 -47.36
CA SER A 1024 16.71 27.03 -48.65
C SER A 1024 16.87 25.59 -49.15
N LYS A 1025 17.09 24.63 -48.24
CA LYS A 1025 17.08 23.18 -48.54
C LYS A 1025 15.77 22.67 -49.17
N GLY A 1026 14.68 23.44 -49.10
CA GLY A 1026 13.41 23.09 -49.73
C GLY A 1026 13.26 23.49 -51.20
N HIS A 1027 14.23 24.21 -51.78
CA HIS A 1027 14.24 24.57 -53.21
C HIS A 1027 14.99 23.55 -54.10
N ASP A 1028 15.59 22.53 -53.49
CA ASP A 1028 16.47 21.58 -54.16
C ASP A 1028 15.77 20.21 -54.31
N GLU A 1029 15.30 19.89 -55.52
CA GLU A 1029 14.39 18.76 -55.77
C GLU A 1029 15.02 17.38 -55.47
N GLY A 1030 16.35 17.31 -55.44
CA GLY A 1030 17.11 16.12 -55.06
C GLY A 1030 16.97 15.72 -53.58
N ASN A 1031 16.55 16.64 -52.71
CA ASN A 1031 16.46 16.42 -51.25
C ASN A 1031 15.02 16.16 -50.75
N SER A 1032 14.25 15.36 -51.48
CA SER A 1032 12.85 15.05 -51.15
C SER A 1032 12.64 13.59 -50.67
N PHE A 1033 11.95 13.45 -49.54
CA PHE A 1033 11.63 12.16 -48.89
C PHE A 1033 10.26 11.65 -49.37
N GLY A 1034 10.24 10.52 -50.08
CA GLY A 1034 9.00 9.92 -50.61
C GLY A 1034 8.30 8.98 -49.62
N CYS A 1035 6.97 9.04 -49.53
CA CYS A 1035 6.17 7.97 -48.92
C CYS A 1035 5.91 6.85 -49.94
N GLN A 1036 6.46 5.65 -49.72
CA GLN A 1036 6.31 4.53 -50.66
C GLN A 1036 4.86 4.07 -50.85
N GLY A 1037 3.99 4.20 -49.84
CA GLY A 1037 2.59 3.79 -49.93
C GLY A 1037 1.62 4.81 -50.56
N CYS A 1038 2.06 6.01 -50.94
CA CYS A 1038 1.23 6.96 -51.72
C CYS A 1038 1.99 7.86 -52.71
N GLY A 1039 3.29 7.62 -52.94
CA GLY A 1039 4.13 8.37 -53.89
C GLY A 1039 4.41 9.84 -53.53
N LYS A 1040 3.82 10.39 -52.47
CA LYS A 1040 3.99 11.81 -52.11
C LYS A 1040 5.41 12.09 -51.63
N LYS A 1041 6.07 13.07 -52.25
CA LYS A 1041 7.38 13.61 -51.87
C LYS A 1041 7.22 14.74 -50.85
N PHE A 1042 8.06 14.75 -49.83
CA PHE A 1042 8.09 15.75 -48.76
C PHE A 1042 9.50 16.33 -48.63
N ALA A 1043 9.66 17.65 -48.55
CA ALA A 1043 10.98 18.29 -48.44
C ALA A 1043 11.72 18.01 -47.10
N ARG A 1044 11.11 17.32 -46.14
CA ARG A 1044 11.71 17.01 -44.82
C ARG A 1044 11.23 15.69 -44.24
N ARG A 1045 12.15 14.97 -43.56
CA ARG A 1045 11.89 13.68 -42.90
C ARG A 1045 10.86 13.78 -41.75
N ASP A 1046 10.83 14.87 -40.99
CA ASP A 1046 9.84 15.07 -39.92
C ASP A 1046 8.44 15.34 -40.46
N THR A 1047 8.31 16.02 -41.61
CA THR A 1047 7.02 16.18 -42.30
C THR A 1047 6.50 14.84 -42.83
N LEU A 1048 7.39 13.98 -43.37
CA LEU A 1048 7.04 12.60 -43.75
C LEU A 1048 6.64 11.76 -42.52
N ALA A 1049 7.36 11.89 -41.39
CA ALA A 1049 7.00 11.20 -40.15
C ALA A 1049 5.62 11.65 -39.61
N ASN A 1050 5.28 12.93 -39.72
CA ASN A 1050 3.96 13.45 -39.36
C ASN A 1050 2.88 12.98 -40.36
N HIS A 1051 3.20 12.85 -41.65
CA HIS A 1051 2.33 12.19 -42.62
C HIS A 1051 2.07 10.73 -42.22
N HIS A 1052 3.09 9.95 -41.86
CA HIS A 1052 2.94 8.57 -41.36
C HIS A 1052 2.18 8.46 -40.03
N LYS A 1053 2.18 9.50 -39.18
CA LYS A 1053 1.33 9.56 -37.98
C LYS A 1053 -0.14 9.85 -38.30
N SER A 1054 -0.46 10.44 -39.45
CA SER A 1054 -1.84 10.70 -39.89
C SER A 1054 -2.59 9.42 -40.27
N LYS A 1055 -3.92 9.44 -40.19
CA LYS A 1055 -4.79 8.31 -40.56
C LYS A 1055 -4.58 7.83 -42.02
N LEU A 1056 -4.15 8.73 -42.90
CA LEU A 1056 -3.83 8.41 -44.30
C LEU A 1056 -2.47 7.71 -44.42
N GLY A 1057 -1.40 8.27 -43.83
CA GLY A 1057 -0.06 7.70 -43.90
C GLY A 1057 0.11 6.39 -43.15
N LYS A 1058 -0.67 6.14 -42.09
CA LYS A 1058 -0.75 4.81 -41.44
C LYS A 1058 -1.24 3.73 -42.41
N ARG A 1059 -2.20 4.05 -43.29
CA ARG A 1059 -2.67 3.14 -44.36
C ARG A 1059 -1.60 2.89 -45.43
N CYS A 1060 -0.81 3.90 -45.76
CA CYS A 1060 0.31 3.78 -46.69
C CYS A 1060 1.36 2.78 -46.19
N LEU A 1061 1.67 2.80 -44.88
CA LEU A 1061 2.60 1.83 -44.27
C LEU A 1061 2.08 0.38 -44.33
N SER A 1062 0.78 0.15 -44.09
CA SER A 1062 0.20 -1.21 -44.17
C SER A 1062 0.13 -1.76 -45.60
N ALA A 1063 -0.03 -0.90 -46.60
CA ALA A 1063 -0.06 -1.33 -48.00
C ALA A 1063 1.32 -1.83 -48.47
N SER A 1064 2.40 -1.12 -48.13
CA SER A 1064 3.77 -1.50 -48.49
C SER A 1064 4.26 -2.81 -47.84
N ALA A 1065 3.68 -3.19 -46.69
CA ALA A 1065 3.96 -4.48 -46.06
C ALA A 1065 3.28 -5.67 -46.80
N SER A 1066 2.17 -5.41 -47.49
CA SER A 1066 1.38 -6.47 -48.16
C SER A 1066 1.95 -6.89 -49.51
N GLN A 1067 2.78 -6.04 -50.15
CA GLN A 1067 3.39 -6.33 -51.45
C GLN A 1067 4.66 -7.20 -51.37
N ARG A 1068 5.25 -7.43 -50.18
CA ARG A 1068 6.41 -8.32 -50.02
C ARG A 1068 6.07 -9.80 -49.87
N ASN A 1069 4.79 -10.14 -49.65
CA ASN A 1069 4.35 -11.51 -49.34
C ASN A 1069 3.64 -12.22 -50.50
N ILE A 1070 3.73 -11.70 -51.74
CA ILE A 1070 3.02 -12.26 -52.92
C ILE A 1070 3.99 -12.95 -53.91
N GLU A 1071 5.31 -12.77 -53.79
CA GLU A 1071 6.32 -13.35 -54.71
C GLU A 1071 6.93 -14.69 -54.23
N GLN A 1072 6.43 -15.31 -53.16
CA GLN A 1072 6.99 -16.54 -52.58
C GLN A 1072 6.01 -17.74 -52.51
N SER A 1073 5.11 -17.87 -53.49
CA SER A 1073 4.32 -19.10 -53.65
C SER A 1073 4.03 -19.46 -55.10
N SER A 1074 5.00 -20.11 -55.75
CA SER A 1074 4.82 -20.90 -56.98
C SER A 1074 5.65 -22.19 -56.84
N PRO A 1075 5.09 -23.39 -57.06
CA PRO A 1075 5.80 -24.64 -56.81
C PRO A 1075 6.75 -24.99 -57.97
N SER A 1076 7.95 -25.43 -57.63
CA SER A 1076 8.85 -26.15 -58.54
C SER A 1076 8.40 -27.61 -58.71
N ALA A 1077 8.76 -28.19 -59.87
CA ALA A 1077 8.46 -29.58 -60.25
C ALA A 1077 9.09 -30.64 -59.33
#